data_AF-A0A7C3AJK2-F1
#
_entry.id   AF-A0A7C3AJK2-F1
#
_cell.length_a   1.000
_cell.length_b   1.000
_cell.length_c   1.000
_cell.angle_alpha   90.00
_cell.angle_beta   90.00
_cell.angle_gamma   90.00
#
_symmetry.space_group_name_H-M   'P 1'
#
loop_
_entity.id
_entity.type
_entity.pdbx_description
1 polymer ?
#
loop_
_entity_poly.entity_id
_entity_poly.type
_entity_poly.pdbx_seq_one_letter_code
_entity_poly.pdbx_strand_id
1 'polypeptide(L)'
;MTAATDTAANVEATAVGRQGLLERLRIPDGYWAACALLAAGLLAISMALPLWQLKLIAPQYPKGLYLTAYGYRMVGDIEEINRLNHYIGMKHIDPSSVWELKLFLVAMPVLVVITAASAFLARRPLHRNLVRALLWAPPLFFLADLQFWLYDYGHDLDPKAALRMDPFTPKVIGPTRVMNFGADTMVDWGFWAMVGAALVVTLGPAFARWLVASWKNTGTAAAALVLVLAAAAAVAPGRTTAAVGFPSTITEAIARAQPGDTVVVPPGTYHEHITIDKPVTLVGEGRPVIDGGGTGDVVVIAAEGVTLRGFAIRGSGRDVASEPAGIRVLAPHAVIEDNELRDVLYGISLLNSNGHIVRNNRIESIAELPPERRGHAVYLFNASDCLVEGNIVRNGKDGLFLGFANRNVLRNNDVSYVRYGIHYMYADHNEFADNRFTNNIAGAAIMFSRGITLRRNEMAYNKSGASGYGILLKDVDDVLIEGNIIHHNRLAITADGAPRSPQGFVTVRENFIGYNQVALELFTTANITFTGNTFLGNLEQVRSLGGDIAKLNRWALDGRGNYWDGYQGFDANGDGIGDLPYEYKDAFADLRGNAAAVQAYAFTPAHTAIQLAARWFPALQPETRLVDPAPLMEPSVTLATASRTHLPSIGAAAAVALTGALPVVLARRLRPARRW
;
A
#
# COMPACT_ATOMS: atom_id res chain seq x y z
N MET A 1 95.58 12.86 25.43
CA MET A 1 94.24 13.29 25.86
C MET A 1 93.54 13.88 24.66
N THR A 2 92.64 13.14 24.00
CA THR A 2 91.56 13.65 23.12
C THR A 2 90.93 12.46 22.38
N ALA A 3 90.15 11.66 23.11
CA ALA A 3 89.28 10.63 22.55
C ALA A 3 88.17 10.35 23.57
N ALA A 4 87.44 11.39 23.97
CA ALA A 4 86.32 11.28 24.93
C ALA A 4 85.44 12.54 24.87
N THR A 5 84.91 12.92 23.71
CA THR A 5 83.94 14.03 23.63
C THR A 5 82.85 13.90 22.55
N ASP A 6 82.89 12.92 21.65
CA ASP A 6 81.94 12.86 20.51
C ASP A 6 80.72 11.94 20.68
N THR A 7 80.60 11.22 21.80
CA THR A 7 79.46 10.32 22.05
C THR A 7 78.32 10.95 22.85
N ALA A 8 78.51 12.13 23.47
CA ALA A 8 77.46 12.80 24.24
C ALA A 8 76.56 13.71 23.37
N ALA A 9 77.12 14.40 22.38
CA ALA A 9 76.38 15.37 21.55
C ALA A 9 75.37 14.72 20.57
N ASN A 10 75.63 13.49 20.12
CA ASN A 10 74.72 12.77 19.21
C ASN A 10 73.51 12.11 19.92
N VAL A 11 73.55 11.96 21.25
CA VAL A 11 72.42 11.46 22.05
C VAL A 11 71.45 12.59 22.41
N GLU A 12 71.93 13.83 22.60
CA GLU A 12 71.06 14.99 22.84
C GLU A 12 70.36 15.51 21.58
N ALA A 13 71.03 15.52 20.42
CA ALA A 13 70.41 15.97 19.16
C ALA A 13 69.28 15.04 18.67
N THR A 14 69.38 13.73 18.94
CA THR A 14 68.31 12.76 18.66
C THR A 14 67.17 12.84 19.67
N ALA A 15 67.44 13.21 20.94
CA ALA A 15 66.40 13.41 21.95
C ALA A 15 65.54 14.66 21.70
N VAL A 16 66.15 15.78 21.28
CA VAL A 16 65.46 17.05 20.98
C VAL A 16 64.60 16.94 19.70
N GLY A 17 65.09 16.24 18.67
CA GLY A 17 64.30 15.93 17.47
C GLY A 17 63.09 15.03 17.74
N ARG A 18 63.23 14.08 18.67
CA ARG A 18 62.15 13.17 19.09
C ARG A 18 61.11 13.89 19.96
N GLN A 19 61.52 14.78 20.86
CA GLN A 19 60.60 15.61 21.67
C GLN A 19 59.80 16.59 20.80
N GLY A 20 60.42 17.26 19.83
CA GLY A 20 59.72 18.16 18.90
C GLY A 20 58.73 17.44 17.96
N LEU A 21 59.02 16.20 17.57
CA LEU A 21 58.09 15.35 16.81
C LEU A 21 56.91 14.89 17.69
N LEU A 22 57.17 14.53 18.96
CA LEU A 22 56.16 14.10 19.93
C LEU A 22 55.21 15.24 20.35
N GLU A 23 55.70 16.48 20.46
CA GLU A 23 54.85 17.65 20.68
C GLU A 23 53.97 17.98 19.47
N ARG A 24 54.49 17.84 18.24
CA ARG A 24 53.70 17.97 17.00
C ARG A 24 52.68 16.85 16.80
N LEU A 25 52.78 15.73 17.50
CA LEU A 25 51.82 14.62 17.48
C LEU A 25 50.75 14.73 18.59
N ARG A 26 50.89 15.70 19.50
CA ARG A 26 49.93 15.89 20.60
C ARG A 26 48.62 16.47 20.04
N ILE A 27 47.51 15.78 20.29
CA ILE A 27 46.16 16.19 19.89
C ILE A 27 45.64 17.16 20.95
N PRO A 28 45.24 18.41 20.60
CA PRO A 28 44.60 19.33 21.54
C PRO A 28 43.35 18.72 22.20
N ASP A 29 43.21 18.94 23.50
CA ASP A 29 42.21 18.26 24.34
C ASP A 29 40.77 18.50 23.86
N GLY A 30 40.48 19.66 23.25
CA GLY A 30 39.14 19.99 22.72
C GLY A 30 38.67 19.12 21.55
N TYR A 31 39.56 18.71 20.64
CA TYR A 31 39.16 17.85 19.50
C TYR A 31 38.87 16.43 19.96
N TRP A 32 39.63 15.95 20.93
CA TRP A 32 39.37 14.66 21.56
C TRP A 32 38.01 14.66 22.25
N ALA A 33 37.72 15.70 23.03
CA ALA A 33 36.46 15.81 23.78
C ALA A 33 35.23 15.75 22.85
N ALA A 34 35.24 16.50 21.74
CA ALA A 34 34.14 16.49 20.77
C ALA A 34 33.96 15.11 20.11
N CYS A 35 35.04 14.47 19.68
CA CYS A 35 34.98 13.15 19.06
C CYS A 35 34.51 12.07 20.05
N ALA A 36 34.93 12.16 21.31
CA ALA A 36 34.52 11.23 22.36
C ALA A 36 33.01 11.34 22.67
N LEU A 37 32.45 12.55 22.75
CA LEU A 37 31.01 12.74 22.95
C LEU A 37 30.19 12.27 21.75
N LEU A 38 30.65 12.55 20.53
CA LEU A 38 30.01 12.06 19.30
C LEU A 38 30.01 10.52 19.25
N ALA A 39 31.14 9.89 19.58
CA ALA A 39 31.25 8.44 19.63
C ALA A 39 30.38 7.82 20.72
N ALA A 40 30.26 8.45 21.90
CA ALA A 40 29.34 8.01 22.94
C ALA A 40 27.86 8.04 22.45
N GLY A 41 27.47 9.06 21.70
CA GLY A 41 26.15 9.14 21.06
C GLY A 41 25.93 8.03 20.04
N LEU A 42 26.91 7.75 19.18
CA LEU A 42 26.84 6.65 18.20
C LEU A 42 26.72 5.28 18.88
N LEU A 43 27.44 5.05 19.99
CA LEU A 43 27.29 3.83 20.78
C LEU A 43 25.88 3.71 21.39
N ALA A 44 25.32 4.80 21.91
CA ALA A 44 23.94 4.78 22.42
C ALA A 44 22.92 4.45 21.32
N ILE A 45 23.10 5.00 20.11
CA ILE A 45 22.26 4.69 18.94
C ILE A 45 22.40 3.22 18.54
N SER A 46 23.62 2.66 18.57
CA SER A 46 23.85 1.25 18.20
C SER A 46 23.05 0.26 19.04
N MET A 47 22.73 0.60 20.29
CA MET A 47 21.94 -0.27 21.18
C MET A 47 20.46 -0.36 20.79
N ALA A 48 19.93 0.64 20.07
CA ALA A 48 18.54 0.69 19.64
C ALA A 48 18.32 0.09 18.24
N LEU A 49 19.40 -0.13 17.49
CA LEU A 49 19.37 -0.59 16.10
C LEU A 49 19.73 -2.08 15.99
N PRO A 50 19.26 -2.76 14.93
CA PRO A 50 19.70 -4.13 14.63
C PRO A 50 21.20 -4.18 14.37
N LEU A 51 21.85 -5.25 14.84
CA LEU A 51 23.28 -5.50 14.63
C LEU A 51 23.53 -6.44 13.44
N TRP A 52 22.63 -7.39 13.22
CA TRP A 52 22.78 -8.42 12.19
C TRP A 52 21.43 -8.99 11.75
N GLN A 53 21.35 -9.41 10.48
CA GLN A 53 20.18 -10.04 9.88
C GLN A 53 20.55 -11.34 9.18
N LEU A 54 19.62 -12.29 9.21
CA LEU A 54 19.62 -13.54 8.47
C LEU A 54 18.30 -13.68 7.71
N LYS A 55 18.39 -13.97 6.41
CA LYS A 55 17.28 -14.40 5.57
C LYS A 55 17.52 -15.84 5.14
N LEU A 56 16.69 -16.76 5.62
CA LEU A 56 16.72 -18.18 5.27
C LEU A 56 15.68 -18.48 4.18
N ILE A 57 16.11 -18.98 3.04
CA ILE A 57 15.27 -19.39 1.90
C ILE A 57 15.24 -20.90 1.86
N ALA A 58 14.04 -21.47 1.91
CA ALA A 58 13.78 -22.91 1.86
C ALA A 58 12.72 -23.22 0.78
N PRO A 59 12.68 -24.44 0.21
CA PRO A 59 11.64 -24.83 -0.74
C PRO A 59 10.21 -24.67 -0.18
N GLN A 60 10.02 -24.93 1.11
CA GLN A 60 8.73 -24.77 1.82
C GLN A 60 8.41 -23.30 2.14
N TYR A 61 9.43 -22.43 2.14
CA TYR A 61 9.31 -21.00 2.43
C TYR A 61 9.97 -20.18 1.31
N PRO A 62 9.37 -20.16 0.10
CA PRO A 62 9.96 -19.48 -1.07
C PRO A 62 10.05 -17.95 -0.90
N LYS A 63 9.28 -17.38 0.03
CA LYS A 63 9.35 -15.95 0.42
C LYS A 63 10.50 -15.62 1.38
N GLY A 64 11.15 -16.64 1.95
CA GLY A 64 12.19 -16.54 2.97
C GLY A 64 11.64 -16.33 4.38
N LEU A 65 12.41 -16.79 5.37
CA LEU A 65 12.23 -16.57 6.80
C LEU A 65 13.30 -15.59 7.29
N TYR A 66 12.96 -14.71 8.23
CA TYR A 66 13.85 -13.63 8.68
C TYR A 66 14.18 -13.75 10.16
N LEU A 67 15.44 -13.53 10.50
CA LEU A 67 15.94 -13.43 11.86
C LEU A 67 16.77 -12.16 11.99
N THR A 68 16.39 -11.27 12.91
CA THR A 68 17.12 -10.03 13.19
C THR A 68 17.66 -10.07 14.61
N ALA A 69 18.98 -9.95 14.74
CA ALA A 69 19.67 -9.89 16.02
C ALA A 69 19.94 -8.43 16.42
N TYR A 70 19.40 -8.05 17.58
CA TYR A 70 19.77 -6.86 18.33
C TYR A 70 20.80 -7.25 19.39
N GLY A 71 21.51 -6.27 19.95
CA GLY A 71 22.48 -6.56 21.00
C GLY A 71 21.91 -7.21 22.26
N TYR A 72 20.59 -7.12 22.50
CA TYR A 72 19.96 -7.67 23.71
C TYR A 72 18.80 -8.64 23.44
N ARG A 73 18.45 -8.88 22.17
CA ARG A 73 17.32 -9.75 21.78
C ARG A 73 17.45 -10.22 20.34
N MET A 74 16.74 -11.28 19.98
CA MET A 74 16.53 -11.69 18.59
C MET A 74 15.03 -11.69 18.29
N VAL A 75 14.64 -11.28 17.08
CA VAL A 75 13.24 -11.21 16.64
C VAL A 75 13.11 -11.74 15.22
N GLY A 76 11.90 -12.14 14.82
CA GLY A 76 11.61 -12.71 13.51
C GLY A 76 11.03 -14.12 13.62
N ASP A 77 11.18 -14.90 12.55
CA ASP A 77 10.59 -16.24 12.35
C ASP A 77 11.41 -17.34 13.05
N ILE A 78 11.79 -17.11 14.32
CA ILE A 78 12.66 -18.02 15.09
C ILE A 78 12.04 -19.42 15.21
N GLU A 79 10.73 -19.49 15.46
CA GLU A 79 10.04 -20.77 15.63
C GLU A 79 10.01 -21.57 14.31
N GLU A 80 9.72 -20.91 13.20
CA GLU A 80 9.74 -21.50 11.85
C GLU A 80 11.13 -22.00 11.49
N ILE A 81 12.17 -21.19 11.75
CA ILE A 81 13.58 -21.55 11.53
C ILE A 81 13.94 -22.75 12.39
N ASN A 82 13.55 -22.78 13.66
CA ASN A 82 13.81 -23.90 14.55
C ASN A 82 13.09 -25.19 14.14
N ARG A 83 11.87 -25.09 13.60
CA ARG A 83 11.17 -26.24 13.00
C ARG A 83 11.93 -26.79 11.79
N LEU A 84 12.56 -25.94 10.98
CA LEU A 84 13.42 -26.37 9.88
C LEU A 84 14.73 -26.99 10.37
N ASN A 85 15.38 -26.35 11.35
CA ASN A 85 16.65 -26.80 11.93
C ASN A 85 16.55 -28.22 12.50
N HIS A 86 15.40 -28.58 13.07
CA HIS A 86 15.15 -29.94 13.56
C HIS A 86 15.34 -31.03 12.49
N TYR A 87 15.01 -30.75 11.22
CA TYR A 87 15.15 -31.74 10.14
C TYR A 87 16.61 -32.04 9.78
N ILE A 88 17.49 -31.05 9.96
CA ILE A 88 18.92 -31.16 9.65
C ILE A 88 19.79 -31.36 10.90
N GLY A 89 19.16 -31.53 12.06
CA GLY A 89 19.85 -31.82 13.32
C GLY A 89 20.52 -30.61 13.97
N MET A 90 20.26 -29.39 13.50
CA MET A 90 20.81 -28.19 14.13
C MET A 90 20.12 -27.92 15.47
N LYS A 91 20.88 -27.37 16.41
CA LYS A 91 20.36 -26.92 17.71
C LYS A 91 19.21 -25.93 17.55
N HIS A 92 18.33 -25.94 18.54
CA HIS A 92 17.28 -24.93 18.65
C HIS A 92 17.92 -23.58 18.99
N ILE A 93 17.64 -22.56 18.20
CA ILE A 93 18.03 -21.18 18.47
C ILE A 93 17.20 -20.68 19.65
N ASP A 94 17.82 -20.58 20.81
CA ASP A 94 17.24 -20.02 22.03
C ASP A 94 17.99 -18.74 22.44
N PRO A 95 17.41 -17.55 22.23
CA PRO A 95 18.03 -16.29 22.61
C PRO A 95 18.39 -16.20 24.10
N SER A 96 17.71 -16.93 24.98
CA SER A 96 17.96 -16.87 26.43
C SER A 96 19.26 -17.58 26.85
N SER A 97 19.73 -18.51 26.01
CA SER A 97 20.98 -19.26 26.16
C SER A 97 22.22 -18.46 25.78
N VAL A 98 22.05 -17.42 24.95
CA VAL A 98 23.13 -16.53 24.50
C VAL A 98 23.44 -15.51 25.59
N TRP A 99 24.45 -15.79 26.40
CA TRP A 99 24.81 -14.94 27.54
C TRP A 99 25.36 -13.58 27.10
N GLU A 100 25.91 -13.48 25.89
CA GLU A 100 26.44 -12.27 25.27
C GLU A 100 25.35 -11.20 25.10
N LEU A 101 24.08 -11.59 24.89
CA LEU A 101 22.95 -10.66 24.85
C LEU A 101 22.74 -9.97 26.21
N LYS A 102 22.98 -10.68 27.31
CA LYS A 102 22.92 -10.13 28.68
C LYS A 102 24.15 -9.28 28.96
N LEU A 103 25.33 -9.70 28.48
CA LEU A 103 26.57 -8.92 28.60
C LEU A 103 26.43 -7.58 27.88
N PHE A 104 25.92 -7.57 26.65
CA PHE A 104 25.79 -6.34 25.83
C PHE A 104 24.93 -5.29 26.53
N LEU A 105 23.83 -5.69 27.18
CA LEU A 105 22.93 -4.80 27.92
C LEU A 105 23.64 -4.04 29.06
N VAL A 106 24.71 -4.62 29.62
CA VAL A 106 25.51 -4.01 30.70
C VAL A 106 26.77 -3.34 30.16
N ALA A 107 27.49 -4.02 29.27
CA ALA A 107 28.79 -3.59 28.75
C ALA A 107 28.68 -2.33 27.89
N MET A 108 27.63 -2.20 27.07
CA MET A 108 27.48 -1.06 26.17
C MET A 108 27.17 0.26 26.90
N PRO A 109 26.23 0.32 27.88
CA PRO A 109 26.06 1.51 28.71
C PRO A 109 27.33 1.92 29.45
N VAL A 110 28.05 0.95 30.02
CA VAL A 110 29.33 1.22 30.69
C VAL A 110 30.33 1.82 29.71
N LEU A 111 30.42 1.27 28.49
CA LEU A 111 31.30 1.79 27.45
C LEU A 111 30.89 3.20 27.01
N VAL A 112 29.59 3.49 26.87
CA VAL A 112 29.07 4.85 26.56
C VAL A 112 29.53 5.83 27.64
N VAL A 113 29.37 5.48 28.91
CA VAL A 113 29.79 6.32 30.05
C VAL A 113 31.29 6.52 30.07
N ILE A 114 32.09 5.47 29.90
CA ILE A 114 33.57 5.56 29.83
C ILE A 114 33.99 6.46 28.66
N THR A 115 33.34 6.31 27.50
CA THR A 115 33.65 7.10 26.30
C THR A 115 33.33 8.57 26.53
N ALA A 116 32.15 8.89 27.08
CA ALA A 116 31.76 10.26 27.42
C ALA A 116 32.68 10.86 28.49
N ALA A 117 32.99 10.12 29.55
CA ALA A 117 33.88 10.57 30.62
C ALA A 117 35.31 10.81 30.11
N SER A 118 35.76 10.06 29.09
CA SER A 118 37.06 10.25 28.47
C SER A 118 37.23 11.64 27.84
N ALA A 119 36.13 12.31 27.47
CA ALA A 119 36.17 13.67 26.94
C ALA A 119 36.83 14.65 27.94
N PHE A 120 36.68 14.40 29.23
CA PHE A 120 37.17 15.27 30.31
C PHE A 120 38.38 14.70 31.05
N LEU A 121 38.50 13.37 31.13
CA LEU A 121 39.49 12.67 31.96
C LEU A 121 40.71 12.16 31.18
N ALA A 122 40.62 11.93 29.85
CA ALA A 122 41.69 11.33 29.06
C ALA A 122 42.74 12.37 28.60
N ARG A 123 43.51 12.91 29.55
CA ARG A 123 44.56 13.93 29.29
C ARG A 123 45.92 13.33 28.87
N ARG A 124 46.16 12.05 29.13
CA ARG A 124 47.39 11.34 28.73
C ARG A 124 47.14 10.48 27.48
N PRO A 125 48.12 10.35 26.55
CA PRO A 125 47.96 9.56 25.32
C PRO A 125 47.64 8.09 25.60
N LEU A 126 48.15 7.54 26.72
CA LEU A 126 47.84 6.19 27.17
C LEU A 126 46.33 6.00 27.39
N HIS A 127 45.64 6.93 28.05
CA HIS A 127 44.20 6.82 28.32
C HIS A 127 43.39 6.89 27.02
N ARG A 128 43.82 7.73 26.06
CA ARG A 128 43.18 7.85 24.74
C ARG A 128 43.33 6.58 23.92
N ASN A 129 44.51 5.96 23.96
CA ASN A 129 44.75 4.69 23.30
C ASN A 129 43.96 3.55 23.95
N LEU A 130 43.80 3.57 25.28
CA LEU A 130 42.93 2.61 25.98
C LEU A 130 41.47 2.75 25.53
N VAL A 131 40.95 3.98 25.42
CA VAL A 131 39.59 4.22 24.91
C VAL A 131 39.45 3.73 23.47
N ARG A 132 40.41 4.01 22.59
CA ARG A 132 40.39 3.47 21.21
C ARG A 132 40.32 1.94 21.19
N ALA A 133 41.15 1.28 22.00
CA ALA A 133 41.13 -0.18 22.11
C ALA A 133 39.76 -0.68 22.61
N LEU A 134 39.18 -0.02 23.61
CA LEU A 134 37.86 -0.35 24.13
C LEU A 134 36.73 -0.14 23.11
N LEU A 135 36.82 0.86 22.21
CA LEU A 135 35.79 1.07 21.18
C LEU A 135 35.91 0.11 19.99
N TRP A 136 37.13 -0.35 19.67
CA TRP A 136 37.32 -1.36 18.62
C TRP A 136 36.97 -2.78 19.08
N ALA A 137 37.00 -3.04 20.40
CA ALA A 137 36.71 -4.36 20.93
C ALA A 137 35.28 -4.86 20.61
N PRO A 138 34.19 -4.11 20.83
CA PRO A 138 32.83 -4.57 20.55
C PRO A 138 32.54 -5.01 19.10
N PRO A 139 32.86 -4.24 18.03
CA PRO A 139 32.57 -4.69 16.67
C PRO A 139 33.41 -5.92 16.28
N LEU A 140 34.66 -6.01 16.74
CA LEU A 140 35.51 -7.17 16.49
C LEU A 140 35.02 -8.42 17.25
N PHE A 141 34.68 -8.24 18.53
CA PHE A 141 34.12 -9.29 19.37
C PHE A 141 32.79 -9.79 18.80
N PHE A 142 31.89 -8.90 18.40
CA PHE A 142 30.60 -9.25 17.81
C PHE A 142 30.74 -10.16 16.57
N LEU A 143 31.63 -9.80 15.63
CA LEU A 143 31.83 -10.62 14.44
C LEU A 143 32.46 -11.98 14.77
N ALA A 144 33.42 -12.02 15.69
CA ALA A 144 34.08 -13.24 16.10
C ALA A 144 33.10 -14.18 16.83
N ASP A 145 32.31 -13.63 17.75
CA ASP A 145 31.29 -14.33 18.52
C ASP A 145 30.18 -14.87 17.62
N LEU A 146 29.66 -14.05 16.72
CA LEU A 146 28.64 -14.48 15.77
C LEU A 146 29.17 -15.57 14.83
N GLN A 147 30.43 -15.48 14.39
CA GLN A 147 31.05 -16.54 13.59
C GLN A 147 31.22 -17.84 14.37
N PHE A 148 31.52 -17.75 15.67
CA PHE A 148 31.59 -18.89 16.57
C PHE A 148 30.23 -19.58 16.70
N TRP A 149 29.15 -18.83 16.94
CA TRP A 149 27.81 -19.39 16.99
C TRP A 149 27.42 -20.05 15.68
N LEU A 150 27.62 -19.39 14.53
CA LEU A 150 27.33 -19.98 13.23
C LEU A 150 28.12 -21.28 12.99
N TYR A 151 29.37 -21.35 13.45
CA TYR A 151 30.16 -22.58 13.42
C TYR A 151 29.55 -23.67 14.32
N ASP A 152 29.25 -23.36 15.59
CA ASP A 152 28.68 -24.32 16.55
C ASP A 152 27.35 -24.90 16.04
N TYR A 153 26.44 -24.04 15.58
CA TYR A 153 25.15 -24.48 15.03
C TYR A 153 25.29 -25.40 13.81
N GLY A 154 26.31 -25.18 12.96
CA GLY A 154 26.51 -25.99 11.75
C GLY A 154 27.41 -27.21 11.93
N HIS A 155 28.07 -27.37 13.09
CA HIS A 155 28.98 -28.50 13.38
C HIS A 155 28.50 -29.43 14.48
N ASP A 156 27.62 -28.97 15.37
CA ASP A 156 26.98 -29.80 16.40
C ASP A 156 25.59 -30.27 15.90
N LEU A 157 25.62 -31.15 14.89
CA LEU A 157 24.42 -31.71 14.25
C LEU A 157 24.05 -33.06 14.87
N ASP A 158 22.77 -33.26 15.21
CA ASP A 158 22.28 -34.54 15.74
C ASP A 158 22.40 -35.66 14.67
N PRO A 159 23.18 -36.74 14.93
CA PRO A 159 23.36 -37.85 14.00
C PRO A 159 22.07 -38.65 13.71
N LYS A 160 21.01 -38.42 14.49
CA LYS A 160 19.68 -39.03 14.33
C LYS A 160 18.70 -38.17 13.54
N ALA A 161 19.12 -37.01 13.03
CA ALA A 161 18.26 -36.13 12.24
C ALA A 161 17.73 -36.80 10.97
N ALA A 162 16.56 -36.33 10.49
CA ALA A 162 15.87 -36.88 9.33
C ALA A 162 16.69 -36.72 8.03
N LEU A 163 17.44 -35.62 7.91
CA LEU A 163 18.34 -35.34 6.80
C LEU A 163 19.78 -35.34 7.31
N ARG A 164 20.58 -36.30 6.84
CA ARG A 164 22.02 -36.36 7.14
C ARG A 164 22.78 -35.43 6.21
N MET A 165 23.63 -34.60 6.79
CA MET A 165 24.47 -33.68 6.05
C MET A 165 25.85 -33.54 6.71
N ASP A 166 26.83 -33.16 5.90
CA ASP A 166 28.17 -32.86 6.39
C ASP A 166 28.18 -31.55 7.19
N PRO A 167 29.02 -31.43 8.23
CA PRO A 167 29.21 -30.18 8.95
C PRO A 167 29.51 -29.00 8.03
N PHE A 168 28.95 -27.84 8.34
CA PHE A 168 29.10 -26.63 7.52
C PHE A 168 29.17 -25.40 8.42
N THR A 169 29.71 -24.29 7.89
CA THR A 169 29.76 -23.02 8.61
C THR A 169 29.11 -21.94 7.77
N PRO A 170 27.96 -21.38 8.19
CA PRO A 170 27.42 -20.18 7.60
C PRO A 170 28.37 -18.99 7.75
N LYS A 171 28.39 -18.14 6.73
CA LYS A 171 29.12 -16.87 6.76
C LYS A 171 28.39 -15.86 7.65
N VAL A 172 29.14 -15.06 8.40
CA VAL A 172 28.60 -13.90 9.12
C VAL A 172 28.13 -12.80 8.16
N ILE A 173 28.82 -12.64 7.02
CA ILE A 173 28.45 -11.69 5.96
C ILE A 173 28.43 -12.42 4.61
N GLY A 174 27.29 -12.36 3.94
CA GLY A 174 27.06 -12.84 2.58
C GLY A 174 26.40 -14.22 2.50
N PRO A 175 26.10 -14.66 1.27
CA PRO A 175 25.29 -15.86 1.06
C PRO A 175 26.06 -17.15 1.37
N THR A 176 25.34 -18.08 1.99
CA THR A 176 25.72 -19.47 2.23
C THR A 176 24.64 -20.38 1.65
N ARG A 177 25.03 -21.39 0.86
CA ARG A 177 24.10 -22.43 0.40
C ARG A 177 24.40 -23.76 1.05
N VAL A 178 23.35 -24.43 1.49
CA VAL A 178 23.41 -25.67 2.24
C VAL A 178 22.30 -26.56 1.73
N MET A 179 22.64 -27.55 0.90
CA MET A 179 21.67 -28.34 0.14
C MET A 179 20.70 -27.44 -0.67
N ASN A 180 19.40 -27.58 -0.45
CA ASN A 180 18.34 -26.78 -1.07
C ASN A 180 17.98 -25.53 -0.25
N PHE A 181 18.71 -25.24 0.83
CA PHE A 181 18.53 -24.06 1.66
C PHE A 181 19.57 -22.99 1.29
N GLY A 182 19.12 -21.74 1.23
CA GLY A 182 19.99 -20.57 1.12
C GLY A 182 19.89 -19.72 2.38
N ALA A 183 21.01 -19.28 2.93
CA ALA A 183 21.06 -18.34 4.03
C ALA A 183 21.82 -17.09 3.57
N ASP A 184 21.17 -15.94 3.58
CA ASP A 184 21.79 -14.64 3.29
C ASP A 184 21.90 -13.83 4.58
N THR A 185 23.12 -13.41 4.92
CA THR A 185 23.43 -12.80 6.21
C THR A 185 24.15 -11.48 6.03
N MET A 186 23.81 -10.47 6.83
CA MET A 186 24.41 -9.13 6.70
C MET A 186 24.44 -8.41 8.05
N VAL A 187 25.52 -7.64 8.29
CA VAL A 187 25.59 -6.68 9.40
C VAL A 187 24.72 -5.45 9.12
N ASP A 188 24.15 -4.88 10.17
CA ASP A 188 23.13 -3.83 10.05
C ASP A 188 23.58 -2.52 10.75
N TRP A 189 22.72 -1.50 10.75
CA TRP A 189 23.06 -0.12 11.14
C TRP A 189 23.60 0.02 12.56
N GLY A 190 23.17 -0.83 13.50
CA GLY A 190 23.72 -0.83 14.85
C GLY A 190 25.20 -1.25 14.87
N PHE A 191 25.59 -2.25 14.08
CA PHE A 191 26.99 -2.63 13.92
C PHE A 191 27.81 -1.50 13.29
N TRP A 192 27.28 -0.87 12.24
CA TRP A 192 27.97 0.25 11.59
C TRP A 192 28.10 1.49 12.49
N ALA A 193 27.13 1.73 13.39
CA ALA A 193 27.23 2.78 14.39
C ALA A 193 28.37 2.51 15.40
N MET A 194 28.60 1.25 15.80
CA MET A 194 29.74 0.86 16.65
C MET A 194 31.08 1.08 15.94
N VAL A 195 31.18 0.67 14.66
CA VAL A 195 32.37 0.92 13.84
C VAL A 195 32.60 2.42 13.66
N GLY A 196 31.53 3.18 13.40
CA GLY A 196 31.56 4.64 13.29
C GLY A 196 32.09 5.31 14.56
N ALA A 197 31.64 4.87 15.75
CA ALA A 197 32.15 5.37 17.03
C ALA A 197 33.66 5.14 17.18
N ALA A 198 34.14 3.93 16.84
CA ALA A 198 35.56 3.60 16.90
C ALA A 198 36.40 4.44 15.90
N LEU A 199 35.89 4.64 14.68
CA LEU A 199 36.53 5.47 13.66
C LEU A 199 36.58 6.94 14.06
N VAL A 200 35.51 7.49 14.62
CA VAL A 200 35.45 8.89 15.08
C VAL A 200 36.52 9.17 16.13
N VAL A 201 36.74 8.28 17.10
CA VAL A 201 37.77 8.48 18.13
C VAL A 201 39.19 8.20 17.63
N THR A 202 39.32 7.34 16.61
CA THR A 202 40.61 6.98 16.01
C THR A 202 41.12 8.06 15.06
N LEU A 203 40.28 8.49 14.12
CA LEU A 203 40.64 9.40 13.02
C LEU A 203 40.17 10.84 13.25
N GLY A 204 39.03 11.03 13.92
CA GLY A 204 38.38 12.33 14.10
C GLY A 204 39.26 13.41 14.71
N PRO A 205 40.03 13.16 15.79
CA PRO A 205 40.88 14.21 16.36
C PRO A 205 42.04 14.63 15.46
N ALA A 206 42.59 13.71 14.66
CA ALA A 206 43.63 14.02 13.68
C ALA A 206 43.04 14.81 12.51
N PHE A 207 41.85 14.41 12.04
CA PHE A 207 41.12 15.09 10.99
C PHE A 207 40.68 16.50 11.39
N ALA A 208 40.11 16.69 12.59
CA ALA A 208 39.74 18.00 13.12
C ALA A 208 40.95 18.92 13.27
N ARG A 209 42.09 18.38 13.73
CA ARG A 209 43.35 19.12 13.79
C ARG A 209 43.85 19.52 12.40
N TRP A 210 43.78 18.61 11.43
CA TRP A 210 44.12 18.90 10.04
C TRP A 210 43.21 19.99 9.45
N LEU A 211 41.91 19.93 9.72
CA LEU A 211 40.93 20.91 9.25
C LEU A 211 41.25 22.32 9.81
N VAL A 212 41.50 22.42 11.11
CA VAL A 212 41.84 23.70 11.76
C VAL A 212 43.22 24.20 11.37
N ALA A 213 44.21 23.32 11.20
CA ALA A 213 45.54 23.70 10.72
C ALA A 213 45.50 24.15 9.25
N SER A 214 44.71 23.48 8.42
CA SER A 214 44.46 23.88 7.04
C SER A 214 43.80 25.25 6.99
N TRP A 215 42.83 25.53 7.86
CA TRP A 215 42.21 26.85 8.02
C TRP A 215 43.16 27.95 8.50
N LYS A 216 44.16 27.63 9.35
CA LYS A 216 45.13 28.62 9.85
C LYS A 216 46.26 28.92 8.85
N ASN A 217 46.67 27.95 8.03
CA ASN A 217 47.76 28.11 7.05
C ASN A 217 47.33 28.75 5.73
N THR A 218 46.03 28.92 5.50
CA THR A 218 45.48 29.57 4.32
C THR A 218 44.72 30.82 4.76
N GLY A 219 45.48 31.88 5.06
CA GLY A 219 44.94 33.20 5.39
C GLY A 219 43.81 33.56 4.43
N THR A 220 42.61 33.74 4.98
CA THR A 220 41.35 34.20 4.35
C THR A 220 40.94 33.61 2.98
N ALA A 221 41.65 32.61 2.45
CA ALA A 221 41.37 31.99 1.17
C ALA A 221 40.66 30.63 1.32
N ALA A 222 40.84 29.92 2.44
CA ALA A 222 40.10 28.67 2.70
C ALA A 222 38.73 28.89 3.36
N ALA A 223 38.50 30.01 4.04
CA ALA A 223 37.14 30.39 4.45
C ALA A 223 36.30 30.71 3.21
N ALA A 224 36.88 31.36 2.19
CA ALA A 224 36.24 31.56 0.90
C ALA A 224 36.10 30.23 0.14
N LEU A 225 37.06 29.31 0.16
CA LEU A 225 36.92 28.03 -0.56
C LEU A 225 35.97 27.04 0.11
N VAL A 226 35.87 27.03 1.45
CA VAL A 226 34.90 26.19 2.20
C VAL A 226 33.52 26.85 2.25
N LEU A 227 33.39 28.19 2.28
CA LEU A 227 32.09 28.83 1.99
C LEU A 227 31.72 28.77 0.52
N VAL A 228 32.66 28.72 -0.43
CA VAL A 228 32.35 28.49 -1.86
C VAL A 228 32.05 27.02 -2.12
N LEU A 229 32.60 26.08 -1.36
CA LEU A 229 32.21 24.66 -1.45
C LEU A 229 30.93 24.35 -0.66
N ALA A 230 30.67 25.02 0.47
CA ALA A 230 29.42 24.93 1.22
C ALA A 230 28.29 25.76 0.58
N ALA A 231 28.60 26.87 -0.08
CA ALA A 231 27.65 27.60 -0.94
C ALA A 231 27.55 26.99 -2.34
N ALA A 232 28.50 26.18 -2.82
CA ALA A 232 28.26 25.31 -3.98
C ALA A 232 27.46 24.05 -3.62
N ALA A 233 27.36 23.70 -2.34
CA ALA A 233 26.44 22.68 -1.82
C ALA A 233 25.08 23.25 -1.40
N ALA A 234 24.98 24.56 -1.10
CA ALA A 234 23.74 25.23 -0.66
C ALA A 234 23.16 26.25 -1.66
N VAL A 235 23.91 26.59 -2.70
CA VAL A 235 23.44 27.18 -3.95
C VAL A 235 23.94 26.23 -5.02
N ALA A 236 23.15 25.22 -5.35
CA ALA A 236 23.08 24.86 -6.75
C ALA A 236 22.44 26.08 -7.43
N PRO A 237 23.19 26.84 -8.26
CA PRO A 237 22.50 27.55 -9.32
C PRO A 237 21.80 26.45 -10.10
N GLY A 238 20.59 26.74 -10.59
CA GLY A 238 20.22 26.19 -11.87
C GLY A 238 21.39 26.44 -12.80
N ARG A 239 22.23 25.43 -13.03
CA ARG A 239 22.75 25.25 -14.37
C ARG A 239 21.49 25.04 -15.17
N THR A 240 21.03 26.11 -15.81
CA THR A 240 20.73 26.00 -17.24
C THR A 240 21.92 25.28 -17.82
N THR A 241 21.83 23.95 -17.87
CA THR A 241 22.40 23.19 -18.96
C THR A 241 21.96 23.96 -20.18
N ALA A 242 22.92 24.64 -20.82
CA ALA A 242 22.75 25.12 -22.18
C ALA A 242 22.09 23.98 -22.93
N ALA A 243 20.83 24.14 -23.32
CA ALA A 243 19.93 23.14 -23.91
C ALA A 243 20.65 21.84 -24.32
N VAL A 244 21.02 21.02 -23.34
CA VAL A 244 21.42 19.65 -23.61
C VAL A 244 20.06 19.02 -23.73
N GLY A 245 19.64 18.79 -24.97
CA GLY A 245 18.36 18.16 -25.24
C GLY A 245 18.16 16.98 -24.30
N PHE A 246 16.90 16.70 -23.99
CA PHE A 246 16.54 15.50 -23.27
C PHE A 246 17.35 14.31 -23.84
N PRO A 247 18.00 13.48 -23.00
CA PRO A 247 18.76 12.35 -23.49
C PRO A 247 17.89 11.47 -24.39
N SER A 248 18.49 10.61 -25.22
CA SER A 248 17.70 9.80 -26.15
C SER A 248 16.72 8.85 -25.44
N THR A 249 16.91 8.60 -24.15
CA THR A 249 16.12 7.67 -23.35
C THR A 249 15.71 8.25 -21.99
N ILE A 250 14.56 7.79 -21.47
CA ILE A 250 14.11 8.13 -20.12
C ILE A 250 15.01 7.49 -19.07
N THR A 251 15.49 6.27 -19.34
CA THR A 251 16.43 5.56 -18.46
C THR A 251 17.71 6.38 -18.21
N GLU A 252 18.26 7.01 -19.26
CA GLU A 252 19.44 7.87 -19.10
C GLU A 252 19.11 9.16 -18.34
N ALA A 253 17.92 9.75 -18.54
CA ALA A 253 17.47 10.90 -17.76
C ALA A 253 17.38 10.57 -16.25
N ILE A 254 16.82 9.41 -15.90
CA ILE A 254 16.76 8.93 -14.51
C ILE A 254 18.18 8.67 -13.98
N ALA A 255 19.07 8.07 -14.77
CA ALA A 255 20.45 7.82 -14.35
C ALA A 255 21.20 9.12 -13.99
N ARG A 256 20.98 10.19 -14.77
CA ARG A 256 21.57 11.52 -14.54
C ARG A 256 20.95 12.27 -13.34
N ALA A 257 19.72 11.95 -12.96
CA ALA A 257 19.01 12.59 -11.85
C ALA A 257 19.56 12.17 -10.48
N GLN A 258 19.58 13.13 -9.55
CA GLN A 258 19.84 12.89 -8.14
C GLN A 258 18.55 12.48 -7.40
N PRO A 259 18.64 11.77 -6.28
CA PRO A 259 17.51 11.57 -5.37
C PRO A 259 16.82 12.90 -5.02
N GLY A 260 15.51 12.97 -5.20
CA GLY A 260 14.67 14.16 -5.01
C GLY A 260 14.43 14.99 -6.26
N ASP A 261 15.17 14.75 -7.35
CA ASP A 261 15.03 15.55 -8.57
C ASP A 261 13.69 15.31 -9.27
N THR A 262 13.26 16.35 -10.00
CA THR A 262 12.18 16.24 -10.98
C THR A 262 12.76 16.10 -12.38
N VAL A 263 12.43 15.01 -13.05
CA VAL A 263 12.82 14.72 -14.43
C VAL A 263 11.62 14.97 -15.34
N VAL A 264 11.72 16.01 -16.16
CA VAL A 264 10.70 16.40 -17.13
C VAL A 264 10.99 15.72 -18.47
N VAL A 265 10.05 14.90 -18.94
CA VAL A 265 10.15 14.13 -20.18
C VAL A 265 9.34 14.85 -21.27
N PRO A 266 9.98 15.31 -22.36
CA PRO A 266 9.30 16.00 -23.45
C PRO A 266 8.44 15.03 -24.28
N PRO A 267 7.53 15.56 -25.13
CA PRO A 267 6.72 14.72 -26.01
C PRO A 267 7.59 13.83 -26.91
N GLY A 268 7.24 12.55 -26.99
CA GLY A 268 7.95 11.57 -27.80
C GLY A 268 7.44 10.16 -27.55
N THR A 269 7.95 9.19 -28.32
CA THR A 269 7.74 7.75 -28.08
C THR A 269 9.05 7.11 -27.70
N TYR A 270 9.11 6.59 -26.49
CA TYR A 270 10.26 5.95 -25.88
C TYR A 270 10.03 4.44 -25.83
N HIS A 271 10.80 3.69 -26.62
CA HIS A 271 10.70 2.24 -26.70
C HIS A 271 11.65 1.62 -25.68
N GLU A 272 11.19 1.51 -24.44
CA GLU A 272 12.03 1.18 -23.28
C GLU A 272 11.22 0.47 -22.20
N HIS A 273 11.94 -0.29 -21.36
CA HIS A 273 11.47 -0.74 -20.06
C HIS A 273 12.15 0.11 -18.98
N ILE A 274 11.36 0.80 -18.17
CA ILE A 274 11.87 1.77 -17.21
C ILE A 274 11.90 1.17 -15.82
N THR A 275 13.05 1.20 -15.15
CA THR A 275 13.15 0.94 -13.71
C THR A 275 13.54 2.23 -12.99
N ILE A 276 12.71 2.65 -12.03
CA ILE A 276 12.93 3.82 -11.19
C ILE A 276 13.43 3.34 -9.82
N ASP A 277 14.75 3.35 -9.63
CA ASP A 277 15.46 2.82 -8.47
C ASP A 277 15.99 3.90 -7.51
N LYS A 278 15.58 5.15 -7.73
CA LYS A 278 15.88 6.32 -6.91
C LYS A 278 14.60 7.16 -6.69
N PRO A 279 14.47 7.86 -5.55
CA PRO A 279 13.29 8.65 -5.24
C PRO A 279 13.25 9.89 -6.13
N VAL A 280 12.55 9.84 -7.27
CA VAL A 280 12.46 10.96 -8.22
C VAL A 280 11.03 11.23 -8.63
N THR A 281 10.77 12.45 -9.09
CA THR A 281 9.50 12.82 -9.72
C THR A 281 9.66 12.80 -11.24
N LEU A 282 9.01 11.87 -11.92
CA LEU A 282 8.97 11.76 -13.37
C LEU A 282 7.70 12.47 -13.89
N VAL A 283 7.87 13.47 -14.75
CA VAL A 283 6.76 14.28 -15.30
C VAL A 283 6.78 14.25 -16.81
N GLY A 284 5.71 13.75 -17.43
CA GLY A 284 5.52 13.78 -18.87
C GLY A 284 4.86 15.08 -19.33
N GLU A 285 5.58 15.87 -20.13
CA GLU A 285 5.02 17.05 -20.80
C GLU A 285 4.42 16.68 -22.15
N GLY A 286 3.15 17.02 -22.37
CA GLY A 286 2.45 16.68 -23.62
C GLY A 286 2.19 15.18 -23.81
N ARG A 287 2.18 14.41 -22.72
CA ARG A 287 1.86 12.97 -22.68
C ARG A 287 2.80 12.11 -23.53
N PRO A 288 4.11 12.07 -23.21
CA PRO A 288 5.04 11.17 -23.86
C PRO A 288 4.63 9.71 -23.67
N VAL A 289 4.92 8.89 -24.69
CA VAL A 289 4.59 7.47 -24.73
C VAL A 289 5.78 6.66 -24.25
N ILE A 290 5.58 5.81 -23.25
CA ILE A 290 6.50 4.73 -22.88
C ILE A 290 5.92 3.43 -23.46
N ASP A 291 6.68 2.79 -24.35
CA ASP A 291 6.27 1.61 -25.10
C ASP A 291 7.17 0.42 -24.75
N GLY A 292 6.62 -0.56 -24.03
CA GLY A 292 7.33 -1.78 -23.62
C GLY A 292 7.46 -2.84 -24.73
N GLY A 293 7.03 -2.55 -25.96
CA GLY A 293 7.25 -3.45 -27.11
C GLY A 293 6.53 -4.81 -27.02
N GLY A 294 5.56 -4.96 -26.14
CA GLY A 294 4.76 -6.18 -25.97
C GLY A 294 5.40 -7.24 -25.07
N THR A 295 6.38 -6.87 -24.24
CA THR A 295 7.10 -7.78 -23.34
C THR A 295 7.20 -7.21 -21.93
N GLY A 296 7.36 -8.05 -20.90
CA GLY A 296 7.65 -7.63 -19.52
C GLY A 296 6.74 -6.55 -18.93
N ASP A 297 7.23 -5.92 -17.86
CA ASP A 297 6.63 -4.70 -17.30
C ASP A 297 7.10 -3.47 -18.09
N VAL A 298 6.25 -2.46 -18.24
CA VAL A 298 6.65 -1.22 -18.95
C VAL A 298 7.40 -0.27 -18.01
N VAL A 299 6.86 -0.04 -16.82
CA VAL A 299 7.48 0.78 -15.76
C VAL A 299 7.52 0.00 -14.44
N VAL A 300 8.69 -0.07 -13.81
CA VAL A 300 8.91 -0.65 -12.50
C VAL A 300 9.37 0.44 -11.53
N ILE A 301 8.58 0.70 -10.50
CA ILE A 301 8.93 1.60 -9.39
C ILE A 301 9.54 0.76 -8.27
N ALA A 302 10.85 0.87 -8.11
CA ALA A 302 11.66 0.11 -7.14
C ALA A 302 12.20 0.95 -5.98
N ALA A 303 12.07 2.28 -6.05
CA ALA A 303 12.40 3.19 -4.95
C ALA A 303 11.18 3.79 -4.28
N GLU A 304 11.34 4.11 -2.99
CA GLU A 304 10.32 4.79 -2.19
C GLU A 304 10.07 6.21 -2.69
N GLY A 305 8.83 6.70 -2.54
CA GLY A 305 8.52 8.12 -2.74
C GLY A 305 8.59 8.59 -4.19
N VAL A 306 8.59 7.67 -5.15
CA VAL A 306 8.60 8.01 -6.59
C VAL A 306 7.25 8.58 -7.00
N THR A 307 7.27 9.67 -7.76
CA THR A 307 6.08 10.20 -8.43
C THR A 307 6.18 9.96 -9.94
N LEU A 308 5.15 9.37 -10.54
CA LEU A 308 5.04 9.17 -11.99
C LEU A 308 3.74 9.82 -12.49
N ARG A 309 3.88 10.83 -13.35
CA ARG A 309 2.70 11.54 -13.85
C ARG A 309 2.75 12.04 -15.28
N GLY A 310 1.58 12.06 -15.92
CA GLY A 310 1.39 12.64 -17.24
C GLY A 310 1.93 11.80 -18.40
N PHE A 311 2.04 10.48 -18.25
CA PHE A 311 2.53 9.58 -19.31
C PHE A 311 1.41 8.84 -20.03
N ALA A 312 1.65 8.49 -21.29
CA ALA A 312 0.96 7.38 -21.95
C ALA A 312 1.84 6.13 -21.85
N ILE A 313 1.31 5.02 -21.33
CA ILE A 313 2.06 3.79 -21.09
C ILE A 313 1.36 2.65 -21.82
N ARG A 314 2.11 1.88 -22.61
CA ARG A 314 1.56 0.80 -23.42
C ARG A 314 2.55 -0.33 -23.69
N GLY A 315 2.03 -1.44 -24.22
CA GLY A 315 2.85 -2.51 -24.75
C GLY A 315 3.53 -3.33 -23.66
N SER A 316 2.81 -3.66 -22.58
CA SER A 316 3.32 -4.66 -21.62
C SER A 316 3.36 -6.06 -22.27
N GLY A 317 3.97 -7.02 -21.57
CA GLY A 317 3.81 -8.44 -21.90
C GLY A 317 2.35 -8.89 -21.95
N ARG A 318 2.08 -10.00 -22.66
CA ARG A 318 0.73 -10.58 -22.85
C ARG A 318 0.55 -11.95 -22.19
N ASP A 319 1.60 -12.48 -21.59
CA ASP A 319 1.56 -13.77 -20.91
C ASP A 319 1.00 -13.61 -19.49
N VAL A 320 -0.12 -14.28 -19.22
CA VAL A 320 -0.81 -14.21 -17.92
C VAL A 320 0.06 -14.79 -16.79
N ALA A 321 0.91 -15.77 -17.09
CA ALA A 321 1.71 -16.45 -16.07
C ALA A 321 2.81 -15.56 -15.47
N SER A 322 3.34 -14.61 -16.25
CA SER A 322 4.36 -13.65 -15.81
C SER A 322 3.75 -12.36 -15.23
N GLU A 323 2.43 -12.22 -15.26
CA GLU A 323 1.66 -11.06 -14.75
C GLU A 323 2.23 -9.66 -15.12
N PRO A 324 2.66 -9.41 -16.37
CA PRO A 324 3.26 -8.13 -16.78
C PRO A 324 2.30 -6.95 -16.59
N ALA A 325 2.84 -5.84 -16.11
CA ALA A 325 2.09 -4.63 -15.79
C ALA A 325 2.54 -3.42 -16.62
N GLY A 326 1.61 -2.47 -16.83
CA GLY A 326 1.96 -1.14 -17.29
C GLY A 326 2.82 -0.41 -16.26
N ILE A 327 2.40 -0.44 -15.00
CA ILE A 327 3.18 0.07 -13.87
C ILE A 327 3.20 -0.98 -12.76
N ARG A 328 4.38 -1.47 -12.41
CA ARG A 328 4.61 -2.31 -11.22
C ARG A 328 5.27 -1.49 -10.12
N VAL A 329 4.72 -1.52 -8.92
CA VAL A 329 5.24 -0.83 -7.74
C VAL A 329 5.68 -1.86 -6.71
N LEU A 330 6.94 -1.75 -6.29
CA LEU A 330 7.61 -2.66 -5.36
C LEU A 330 8.08 -1.96 -4.08
N ALA A 331 8.06 -0.64 -4.05
CA ALA A 331 8.55 0.19 -2.94
C ALA A 331 7.49 1.20 -2.51
N PRO A 332 7.41 1.55 -1.20
CA PRO A 332 6.29 2.27 -0.62
C PRO A 332 6.20 3.74 -1.08
N HIS A 333 5.06 4.35 -0.79
CA HIS A 333 4.85 5.80 -0.97
C HIS A 333 4.94 6.32 -2.41
N ALA A 334 4.72 5.44 -3.40
CA ALA A 334 4.60 5.86 -4.79
C ALA A 334 3.33 6.71 -5.04
N VAL A 335 3.48 7.75 -5.85
CA VAL A 335 2.38 8.59 -6.36
C VAL A 335 2.27 8.38 -7.87
N ILE A 336 1.14 7.84 -8.32
CA ILE A 336 0.88 7.55 -9.73
C ILE A 336 -0.35 8.35 -10.14
N GLU A 337 -0.15 9.42 -10.91
CA GLU A 337 -1.21 10.38 -11.21
C GLU A 337 -1.29 10.80 -12.68
N ASP A 338 -2.51 11.03 -13.17
CA ASP A 338 -2.76 11.62 -14.49
C ASP A 338 -2.12 10.86 -15.68
N ASN A 339 -1.96 9.53 -15.56
CA ASN A 339 -1.41 8.68 -16.62
C ASN A 339 -2.51 8.01 -17.45
N GLU A 340 -2.18 7.65 -18.70
CA GLU A 340 -3.02 6.86 -19.60
C GLU A 340 -2.34 5.52 -19.90
N LEU A 341 -2.89 4.45 -19.35
CA LEU A 341 -2.44 3.09 -19.59
C LEU A 341 -3.37 2.42 -20.59
N ARG A 342 -2.82 1.92 -21.70
CA ARG A 342 -3.56 1.24 -22.76
C ARG A 342 -2.76 0.07 -23.31
N ASP A 343 -3.43 -0.99 -23.76
CA ASP A 343 -2.74 -2.18 -24.27
C ASP A 343 -1.70 -2.71 -23.25
N VAL A 344 -2.13 -2.80 -21.99
CA VAL A 344 -1.38 -3.39 -20.88
C VAL A 344 -2.18 -4.52 -20.28
N LEU A 345 -1.51 -5.62 -19.92
CA LEU A 345 -2.19 -6.79 -19.38
C LEU A 345 -2.71 -6.48 -17.97
N TYR A 346 -1.82 -6.20 -17.03
CA TYR A 346 -2.14 -5.58 -15.74
C TYR A 346 -1.91 -4.07 -15.85
N GLY A 347 -2.80 -3.26 -15.27
CA GLY A 347 -2.66 -1.80 -15.33
C GLY A 347 -1.60 -1.30 -14.37
N ILE A 348 -2.02 -1.09 -13.12
CA ILE A 348 -1.17 -0.65 -12.01
C ILE A 348 -1.18 -1.74 -10.94
N SER A 349 -0.02 -2.32 -10.68
CA SER A 349 0.17 -3.39 -9.70
C SER A 349 0.98 -2.89 -8.51
N LEU A 350 0.34 -2.78 -7.34
CA LEU A 350 0.93 -2.42 -6.06
C LEU A 350 1.21 -3.69 -5.27
N LEU A 351 2.48 -4.07 -5.15
CA LEU A 351 2.88 -5.38 -4.63
C LEU A 351 3.76 -5.23 -3.40
N ASN A 352 3.33 -5.82 -2.28
CA ASN A 352 4.09 -5.89 -1.03
C ASN A 352 4.67 -4.54 -0.57
N SER A 353 3.95 -3.45 -0.84
CA SER A 353 4.34 -2.09 -0.55
C SER A 353 3.11 -1.26 -0.17
N ASN A 354 3.30 -0.24 0.66
CA ASN A 354 2.22 0.47 1.34
C ASN A 354 2.24 1.98 1.06
N GLY A 355 1.15 2.65 1.41
CA GLY A 355 1.11 4.12 1.47
C GLY A 355 1.06 4.81 0.11
N HIS A 356 0.49 4.15 -0.91
CA HIS A 356 0.46 4.66 -2.28
C HIS A 356 -0.70 5.62 -2.54
N ILE A 357 -0.51 6.51 -3.52
CA ILE A 357 -1.58 7.31 -4.10
C ILE A 357 -1.68 6.95 -5.58
N VAL A 358 -2.82 6.41 -5.99
CA VAL A 358 -3.15 6.13 -7.39
C VAL A 358 -4.35 6.97 -7.77
N ARG A 359 -4.13 8.05 -8.53
CA ARG A 359 -5.20 9.01 -8.81
C ARG A 359 -5.32 9.48 -10.26
N ASN A 360 -6.54 9.73 -10.70
CA ASN A 360 -6.82 10.34 -12.01
C ASN A 360 -6.19 9.59 -13.21
N ASN A 361 -5.92 8.29 -13.07
CA ASN A 361 -5.38 7.49 -14.16
C ASN A 361 -6.52 6.94 -15.03
N ARG A 362 -6.28 6.85 -16.33
CA ARG A 362 -7.15 6.13 -17.26
C ARG A 362 -6.48 4.80 -17.61
N ILE A 363 -7.16 3.69 -17.30
CA ILE A 363 -6.59 2.34 -17.42
C ILE A 363 -7.50 1.50 -18.31
N GLU A 364 -6.93 1.00 -19.40
CA GLU A 364 -7.59 0.12 -20.33
C GLU A 364 -6.68 -1.06 -20.67
N SER A 365 -7.20 -2.28 -20.51
CA SER A 365 -6.42 -3.48 -20.80
C SER A 365 -6.35 -3.77 -22.30
N ILE A 366 -5.80 -4.93 -22.64
CA ILE A 366 -5.60 -5.41 -24.00
C ILE A 366 -6.95 -5.83 -24.61
N ALA A 367 -7.42 -5.06 -25.58
CA ALA A 367 -8.74 -5.23 -26.18
C ALA A 367 -8.91 -6.59 -26.89
N GLU A 368 -7.85 -7.11 -27.53
CA GLU A 368 -7.92 -8.36 -28.30
C GLU A 368 -8.01 -9.60 -27.42
N LEU A 369 -7.65 -9.51 -26.13
CA LEU A 369 -7.78 -10.63 -25.21
C LEU A 369 -9.22 -10.77 -24.74
N PRO A 370 -9.73 -12.01 -24.61
CA PRO A 370 -11.02 -12.23 -23.97
C PRO A 370 -10.95 -11.85 -22.47
N PRO A 371 -12.07 -11.45 -21.84
CA PRO A 371 -12.07 -10.90 -20.48
C PRO A 371 -11.33 -11.74 -19.43
N GLU A 372 -11.43 -13.07 -19.50
CA GLU A 372 -10.80 -14.01 -18.56
C GLU A 372 -9.27 -14.05 -18.66
N ARG A 373 -8.71 -13.64 -19.81
CA ARG A 373 -7.26 -13.59 -20.08
C ARG A 373 -6.65 -12.22 -19.87
N ARG A 374 -7.44 -11.19 -19.56
CA ARG A 374 -6.93 -9.85 -19.21
C ARG A 374 -6.39 -9.85 -17.78
N GLY A 375 -5.55 -8.87 -17.45
CA GLY A 375 -5.09 -8.64 -16.08
C GLY A 375 -6.03 -7.72 -15.30
N HIS A 376 -5.73 -7.57 -14.01
CA HIS A 376 -6.42 -6.61 -13.15
C HIS A 376 -5.98 -5.18 -13.49
N ALA A 377 -6.93 -4.24 -13.53
CA ALA A 377 -6.62 -2.87 -13.90
C ALA A 377 -5.88 -2.14 -12.77
N VAL A 378 -6.39 -2.21 -11.55
CA VAL A 378 -5.70 -1.78 -10.34
C VAL A 378 -5.61 -2.96 -9.39
N TYR A 379 -4.39 -3.41 -9.11
CA TYR A 379 -4.11 -4.62 -8.35
C TYR A 379 -3.35 -4.29 -7.06
N LEU A 380 -4.05 -4.35 -5.92
CA LEU A 380 -3.46 -4.21 -4.59
C LEU A 380 -3.25 -5.61 -3.99
N PHE A 381 -1.99 -6.04 -3.92
CA PHE A 381 -1.62 -7.30 -3.29
C PHE A 381 -0.65 -7.06 -2.14
N ASN A 382 -1.11 -7.34 -0.91
CA ASN A 382 -0.36 -7.03 0.30
C ASN A 382 0.07 -5.54 0.34
N ALA A 383 -0.87 -4.67 -0.02
CA ALA A 383 -0.68 -3.22 -0.10
C ALA A 383 -1.72 -2.51 0.79
N SER A 384 -1.25 -1.86 1.84
CA SER A 384 -2.07 -1.23 2.86
C SER A 384 -1.90 0.28 2.88
N ASP A 385 -2.85 0.99 3.50
CA ASP A 385 -2.80 2.43 3.73
C ASP A 385 -2.73 3.25 2.41
N CYS A 386 -3.37 2.75 1.35
CA CYS A 386 -3.36 3.38 0.02
C CYS A 386 -4.63 4.18 -0.26
N LEU A 387 -4.49 5.20 -1.11
CA LEU A 387 -5.57 5.99 -1.68
C LEU A 387 -5.69 5.70 -3.18
N VAL A 388 -6.84 5.19 -3.62
CA VAL A 388 -7.15 4.98 -5.04
C VAL A 388 -8.33 5.88 -5.40
N GLU A 389 -8.07 6.99 -6.11
CA GLU A 389 -9.11 8.01 -6.34
C GLU A 389 -9.24 8.55 -7.77
N GLY A 390 -10.47 8.80 -8.22
CA GLY A 390 -10.68 9.50 -9.50
C GLY A 390 -10.23 8.72 -10.75
N ASN A 391 -9.95 7.42 -10.64
CA ASN A 391 -9.47 6.63 -11.76
C ASN A 391 -10.63 6.18 -12.66
N ILE A 392 -10.36 6.10 -13.96
CA ILE A 392 -11.29 5.57 -14.97
C ILE A 392 -10.74 4.24 -15.46
N VAL A 393 -11.47 3.16 -15.17
CA VAL A 393 -11.09 1.79 -15.53
C VAL A 393 -12.09 1.22 -16.52
N ARG A 394 -11.59 0.72 -17.66
CA ARG A 394 -12.41 0.04 -18.66
C ARG A 394 -11.74 -1.22 -19.17
N ASN A 395 -12.58 -2.19 -19.57
CA ASN A 395 -12.15 -3.35 -20.36
C ASN A 395 -11.03 -4.19 -19.72
N GLY A 396 -10.80 -4.15 -18.41
CA GLY A 396 -9.90 -5.06 -17.69
C GLY A 396 -10.57 -6.40 -17.36
N LYS A 397 -9.82 -7.32 -16.71
CA LYS A 397 -10.43 -8.51 -16.10
C LYS A 397 -11.23 -8.13 -14.86
N ASP A 398 -10.56 -7.67 -13.82
CA ASP A 398 -11.22 -7.05 -12.66
C ASP A 398 -10.77 -5.59 -12.57
N GLY A 399 -11.66 -4.73 -12.10
CA GLY A 399 -11.42 -3.30 -12.02
C GLY A 399 -10.47 -2.96 -10.87
N LEU A 400 -11.00 -3.08 -9.64
CA LEU A 400 -10.26 -2.88 -8.40
C LEU A 400 -10.11 -4.23 -7.70
N PHE A 401 -8.89 -4.79 -7.70
CA PHE A 401 -8.59 -6.03 -6.99
C PHE A 401 -7.85 -5.73 -5.69
N LEU A 402 -8.31 -6.31 -4.59
CA LEU A 402 -7.65 -6.24 -3.28
C LEU A 402 -7.47 -7.65 -2.70
N GLY A 403 -6.22 -8.00 -2.39
CA GLY A 403 -5.86 -9.24 -1.70
C GLY A 403 -4.84 -8.96 -0.59
N PHE A 404 -5.15 -9.33 0.66
CA PHE A 404 -4.28 -9.06 1.81
C PHE A 404 -3.96 -7.56 2.01
N ALA A 405 -4.86 -6.67 1.56
CA ALA A 405 -4.65 -5.24 1.43
C ALA A 405 -5.55 -4.47 2.42
N ASN A 406 -4.98 -3.86 3.46
CA ASN A 406 -5.76 -3.33 4.59
C ASN A 406 -5.78 -1.80 4.65
N ARG A 407 -6.81 -1.21 5.27
CA ARG A 407 -6.86 0.24 5.57
C ARG A 407 -6.73 1.14 4.35
N ASN A 408 -7.29 0.74 3.21
CA ASN A 408 -7.29 1.51 1.99
C ASN A 408 -8.59 2.30 1.82
N VAL A 409 -8.48 3.44 1.14
CA VAL A 409 -9.61 4.26 0.73
C VAL A 409 -9.67 4.27 -0.79
N LEU A 410 -10.78 3.78 -1.34
CA LEU A 410 -11.03 3.76 -2.77
C LEU A 410 -12.26 4.62 -3.06
N ARG A 411 -12.07 5.77 -3.71
CA ARG A 411 -13.14 6.76 -3.88
C ARG A 411 -13.22 7.43 -5.23
N ASN A 412 -14.41 7.85 -5.65
CA ASN A 412 -14.61 8.59 -6.91
C ASN A 412 -14.08 7.87 -8.17
N ASN A 413 -13.99 6.53 -8.17
CA ASN A 413 -13.54 5.77 -9.35
C ASN A 413 -14.73 5.40 -10.24
N ASP A 414 -14.55 5.42 -11.57
CA ASP A 414 -15.52 4.94 -12.56
C ASP A 414 -14.99 3.66 -13.22
N VAL A 415 -15.63 2.54 -12.92
CA VAL A 415 -15.19 1.20 -13.30
C VAL A 415 -16.29 0.51 -14.11
N SER A 416 -15.99 0.22 -15.38
CA SER A 416 -16.97 -0.33 -16.31
C SER A 416 -16.43 -1.40 -17.25
N TYR A 417 -17.30 -2.29 -17.71
CA TYR A 417 -16.98 -3.35 -18.66
C TYR A 417 -15.88 -4.31 -18.18
N VAL A 418 -15.87 -4.62 -16.88
CA VAL A 418 -15.00 -5.61 -16.26
C VAL A 418 -15.80 -6.81 -15.73
N ARG A 419 -15.12 -7.87 -15.31
CA ARG A 419 -15.74 -9.01 -14.62
C ARG A 419 -16.24 -8.59 -13.24
N TYR A 420 -15.34 -8.17 -12.36
CA TYR A 420 -15.69 -7.62 -11.04
C TYR A 420 -15.31 -6.15 -10.98
N GLY A 421 -16.26 -5.28 -10.64
CA GLY A 421 -15.96 -3.87 -10.33
C GLY A 421 -15.00 -3.78 -9.13
N ILE A 422 -15.35 -4.47 -8.04
CA ILE A 422 -14.50 -4.75 -6.88
C ILE A 422 -14.36 -6.26 -6.71
N HIS A 423 -13.14 -6.77 -6.71
CA HIS A 423 -12.81 -8.15 -6.35
C HIS A 423 -11.93 -8.16 -5.10
N TYR A 424 -12.42 -8.77 -4.02
CA TYR A 424 -11.89 -8.48 -2.70
C TYR A 424 -11.84 -9.72 -1.80
N MET A 425 -10.65 -10.06 -1.28
CA MET A 425 -10.44 -11.23 -0.41
C MET A 425 -9.37 -10.97 0.65
N TYR A 426 -9.62 -11.41 1.90
CA TYR A 426 -8.66 -11.36 3.01
C TYR A 426 -8.07 -9.97 3.27
N ALA A 427 -8.90 -8.94 3.15
CA ALA A 427 -8.52 -7.56 3.25
C ALA A 427 -9.42 -6.90 4.29
N ASP A 428 -8.89 -6.13 5.22
CA ASP A 428 -9.65 -5.61 6.36
C ASP A 428 -9.61 -4.08 6.42
N HIS A 429 -10.67 -3.50 6.98
CA HIS A 429 -10.79 -2.06 7.27
C HIS A 429 -10.69 -1.17 6.02
N ASN A 430 -11.31 -1.56 4.91
CA ASN A 430 -11.30 -0.78 3.68
C ASN A 430 -12.60 0.01 3.47
N GLU A 431 -12.47 1.21 2.90
CA GLU A 431 -13.61 2.08 2.56
C GLU A 431 -13.71 2.27 1.04
N PHE A 432 -14.91 2.03 0.51
CA PHE A 432 -15.29 2.31 -0.86
C PHE A 432 -16.35 3.41 -0.85
N ALA A 433 -15.99 4.61 -1.30
CA ALA A 433 -16.86 5.77 -1.22
C ALA A 433 -17.08 6.45 -2.58
N ASP A 434 -18.31 6.80 -2.92
CA ASP A 434 -18.60 7.66 -4.07
C ASP A 434 -18.10 7.10 -5.43
N ASN A 435 -18.02 5.76 -5.57
CA ASN A 435 -17.58 5.10 -6.80
C ASN A 435 -18.75 4.68 -7.69
N ARG A 436 -18.47 4.47 -8.98
CA ARG A 436 -19.42 3.98 -9.97
C ARG A 436 -18.95 2.68 -10.59
N PHE A 437 -19.73 1.61 -10.40
CA PHE A 437 -19.48 0.27 -10.94
C PHE A 437 -20.61 -0.11 -11.89
N THR A 438 -20.39 0.08 -13.20
CA THR A 438 -21.46 -0.07 -14.19
C THR A 438 -21.13 -0.96 -15.37
N ASN A 439 -22.14 -1.69 -15.86
CA ASN A 439 -21.99 -2.60 -17.00
C ASN A 439 -20.88 -3.64 -16.80
N ASN A 440 -20.69 -4.09 -15.56
CA ASN A 440 -19.75 -5.16 -15.23
C ASN A 440 -20.50 -6.51 -15.23
N ILE A 441 -19.75 -7.61 -15.22
CA ILE A 441 -20.38 -8.92 -14.97
C ILE A 441 -20.98 -8.93 -13.56
N ALA A 442 -20.27 -8.32 -12.60
CA ALA A 442 -20.62 -8.18 -11.19
C ALA A 442 -20.12 -6.82 -10.65
N GLY A 443 -20.88 -6.22 -9.73
CA GLY A 443 -20.52 -4.95 -9.07
C GLY A 443 -19.36 -5.14 -8.09
N ALA A 444 -19.65 -5.60 -6.88
CA ALA A 444 -18.67 -5.85 -5.82
C ALA A 444 -18.81 -7.27 -5.26
N ALA A 445 -17.67 -7.97 -5.14
CA ALA A 445 -17.58 -9.25 -4.46
C ALA A 445 -16.64 -9.12 -3.26
N ILE A 446 -17.22 -9.03 -2.05
CA ILE A 446 -16.52 -8.84 -0.78
C ILE A 446 -16.50 -10.17 -0.03
N MET A 447 -15.30 -10.71 0.21
CA MET A 447 -15.15 -12.07 0.75
C MET A 447 -14.11 -12.15 1.88
N PHE A 448 -14.36 -12.99 2.89
CA PHE A 448 -13.38 -13.42 3.90
C PHE A 448 -12.66 -12.28 4.63
N SER A 449 -13.42 -11.28 5.08
CA SER A 449 -12.86 -9.98 5.44
C SER A 449 -13.72 -9.24 6.46
N ARG A 450 -13.14 -8.27 7.18
CA ARG A 450 -13.87 -7.48 8.17
C ARG A 450 -13.67 -5.97 8.14
N GLY A 451 -14.63 -5.23 8.66
CA GLY A 451 -14.54 -3.78 8.84
C GLY A 451 -14.75 -3.02 7.53
N ILE A 452 -15.71 -3.42 6.71
CA ILE A 452 -15.86 -2.91 5.34
C ILE A 452 -16.94 -1.84 5.29
N THR A 453 -16.61 -0.69 4.69
CA THR A 453 -17.58 0.38 4.47
C THR A 453 -17.79 0.60 2.98
N LEU A 454 -19.04 0.42 2.52
CA LEU A 454 -19.50 0.74 1.17
C LEU A 454 -20.45 1.94 1.30
N ARG A 455 -19.99 3.13 0.92
CA ARG A 455 -20.75 4.37 1.09
C ARG A 455 -21.00 5.11 -0.22
N ARG A 456 -22.26 5.44 -0.51
CA ARG A 456 -22.64 6.28 -1.69
C ARG A 456 -22.07 5.80 -3.03
N ASN A 457 -21.92 4.49 -3.21
CA ASN A 457 -21.52 3.94 -4.50
C ASN A 457 -22.75 3.71 -5.39
N GLU A 458 -22.56 3.85 -6.70
CA GLU A 458 -23.53 3.42 -7.72
C GLU A 458 -23.10 2.04 -8.24
N MET A 459 -24.00 1.06 -8.16
CA MET A 459 -23.81 -0.27 -8.73
C MET A 459 -24.96 -0.57 -9.67
N ALA A 460 -24.68 -0.54 -10.97
CA ALA A 460 -25.75 -0.59 -11.96
C ALA A 460 -25.46 -1.42 -13.21
N TYR A 461 -26.52 -1.98 -13.77
CA TYR A 461 -26.48 -2.72 -15.03
C TYR A 461 -25.55 -3.94 -15.02
N ASN A 462 -25.32 -4.55 -13.85
CA ASN A 462 -24.59 -5.81 -13.73
C ASN A 462 -25.57 -6.97 -13.95
N LYS A 463 -25.67 -7.45 -15.20
CA LYS A 463 -26.78 -8.31 -15.66
C LYS A 463 -26.37 -9.74 -16.07
N SER A 464 -25.15 -10.18 -15.73
CA SER A 464 -24.73 -11.55 -16.03
C SER A 464 -25.66 -12.58 -15.40
N GLY A 465 -26.03 -13.62 -16.15
CA GLY A 465 -26.93 -14.68 -15.69
C GLY A 465 -26.40 -15.43 -14.46
N ALA A 466 -25.09 -15.67 -14.38
CA ALA A 466 -24.47 -16.34 -13.25
C ALA A 466 -24.15 -15.37 -12.09
N SER A 467 -23.46 -14.26 -12.37
CA SER A 467 -22.85 -13.42 -11.33
C SER A 467 -23.31 -11.95 -11.35
N GLY A 468 -24.46 -11.63 -11.95
CA GLY A 468 -25.01 -10.28 -12.07
C GLY A 468 -25.49 -9.63 -10.76
N TYR A 469 -24.72 -9.71 -9.68
CA TYR A 469 -25.01 -9.03 -8.43
C TYR A 469 -24.44 -7.61 -8.40
N GLY A 470 -25.13 -6.71 -7.71
CA GLY A 470 -24.60 -5.42 -7.27
C GLY A 470 -23.53 -5.65 -6.20
N ILE A 471 -23.93 -6.23 -5.06
CA ILE A 471 -23.04 -6.57 -3.94
C ILE A 471 -23.19 -8.04 -3.60
N LEU A 472 -22.07 -8.76 -3.51
CA LEU A 472 -21.95 -10.07 -2.89
C LEU A 472 -21.16 -9.93 -1.59
N LEU A 473 -21.71 -10.47 -0.51
CA LEU A 473 -21.04 -10.67 0.78
C LEU A 473 -20.85 -12.16 1.02
N LYS A 474 -19.61 -12.57 1.26
CA LYS A 474 -19.30 -13.96 1.63
C LYS A 474 -18.34 -14.05 2.81
N ASP A 475 -18.79 -14.65 3.90
CA ASP A 475 -17.94 -14.92 5.06
C ASP A 475 -17.25 -13.64 5.57
N VAL A 476 -18.03 -12.59 5.79
CA VAL A 476 -17.58 -11.24 6.18
C VAL A 476 -18.03 -10.86 7.58
N ASP A 477 -17.33 -9.92 8.23
CA ASP A 477 -17.71 -9.35 9.53
C ASP A 477 -17.66 -7.81 9.50
N ASP A 478 -18.39 -7.15 10.39
CA ASP A 478 -18.36 -5.69 10.60
C ASP A 478 -18.50 -4.87 9.30
N VAL A 479 -19.62 -5.05 8.58
CA VAL A 479 -19.88 -4.41 7.29
C VAL A 479 -20.96 -3.33 7.41
N LEU A 480 -20.69 -2.14 6.86
CA LEU A 480 -21.64 -1.04 6.69
C LEU A 480 -21.87 -0.76 5.21
N ILE A 481 -23.11 -0.89 4.75
CA ILE A 481 -23.57 -0.53 3.41
C ILE A 481 -24.54 0.63 3.55
N GLU A 482 -24.11 1.84 3.19
CA GLU A 482 -24.86 3.07 3.44
C GLU A 482 -24.94 4.02 2.24
N GLY A 483 -26.12 4.59 1.98
CA GLY A 483 -26.25 5.66 0.97
C GLY A 483 -26.04 5.21 -0.48
N ASN A 484 -25.91 3.92 -0.75
CA ASN A 484 -25.60 3.39 -2.09
C ASN A 484 -26.84 3.37 -2.99
N ILE A 485 -26.59 3.45 -4.30
CA ILE A 485 -27.60 3.31 -5.35
C ILE A 485 -27.36 1.97 -6.07
N ILE A 486 -28.25 1.01 -5.87
CA ILE A 486 -28.10 -0.34 -6.43
C ILE A 486 -29.29 -0.62 -7.34
N HIS A 487 -29.08 -0.53 -8.66
CA HIS A 487 -30.20 -0.62 -9.61
C HIS A 487 -29.92 -1.34 -10.91
N HIS A 488 -30.98 -1.88 -11.52
CA HIS A 488 -30.92 -2.53 -12.83
C HIS A 488 -29.92 -3.69 -12.89
N ASN A 489 -29.64 -4.34 -11.76
CA ASN A 489 -28.83 -5.56 -11.68
C ASN A 489 -29.72 -6.81 -11.73
N ARG A 490 -29.12 -7.99 -11.94
CA ARG A 490 -29.84 -9.25 -11.73
C ARG A 490 -30.19 -9.40 -10.25
N LEU A 491 -29.19 -9.30 -9.38
CA LEU A 491 -29.36 -9.27 -7.93
C LEU A 491 -28.83 -7.93 -7.41
N ALA A 492 -29.50 -7.28 -6.46
CA ALA A 492 -28.92 -6.10 -5.83
C ALA A 492 -27.90 -6.49 -4.75
N ILE A 493 -28.34 -7.19 -3.70
CA ILE A 493 -27.47 -7.68 -2.63
C ILE A 493 -27.67 -9.19 -2.46
N THR A 494 -26.58 -9.93 -2.38
CA THR A 494 -26.58 -11.33 -1.97
C THR A 494 -25.59 -11.57 -0.84
N ALA A 495 -25.96 -12.43 0.12
CA ALA A 495 -25.18 -12.62 1.33
C ALA A 495 -25.21 -14.07 1.84
N ASP A 496 -24.03 -14.60 2.12
CA ASP A 496 -23.77 -15.92 2.68
C ASP A 496 -22.70 -15.82 3.78
N GLY A 497 -22.99 -16.29 4.99
CA GLY A 497 -22.05 -16.20 6.11
C GLY A 497 -21.74 -14.75 6.48
N ALA A 498 -22.77 -13.89 6.54
CA ALA A 498 -22.61 -12.46 6.77
C ALA A 498 -23.59 -11.99 7.87
N PRO A 499 -23.11 -11.74 9.11
CA PRO A 499 -21.74 -11.89 9.59
C PRO A 499 -21.30 -13.35 9.69
N ARG A 500 -20.00 -13.59 9.58
CA ARG A 500 -19.37 -14.91 9.75
C ARG A 500 -19.23 -15.29 11.22
N SER A 501 -18.93 -14.29 12.05
CA SER A 501 -18.67 -14.45 13.48
C SER A 501 -19.91 -14.04 14.29
N PRO A 502 -20.21 -14.70 15.44
CA PRO A 502 -21.40 -14.37 16.23
C PRO A 502 -21.47 -12.93 16.78
N GLN A 503 -20.31 -12.27 16.93
CA GLN A 503 -20.20 -10.89 17.42
C GLN A 503 -20.13 -9.86 16.28
N GLY A 504 -19.94 -10.31 15.04
CA GLY A 504 -19.87 -9.43 13.89
C GLY A 504 -21.24 -8.83 13.57
N PHE A 505 -21.24 -7.76 12.78
CA PHE A 505 -22.47 -7.16 12.29
C PHE A 505 -22.43 -6.91 10.78
N VAL A 506 -23.61 -6.87 10.18
CA VAL A 506 -23.81 -6.33 8.83
C VAL A 506 -25.02 -5.40 8.89
N THR A 507 -24.81 -4.13 8.55
CA THR A 507 -25.86 -3.12 8.53
C THR A 507 -26.00 -2.55 7.12
N VAL A 508 -27.23 -2.59 6.60
CA VAL A 508 -27.62 -2.01 5.31
C VAL A 508 -28.59 -0.90 5.62
N ARG A 509 -28.19 0.36 5.43
CA ARG A 509 -29.06 1.50 5.75
C ARG A 509 -29.04 2.61 4.71
N GLU A 510 -30.17 3.30 4.56
CA GLU A 510 -30.23 4.49 3.70
C GLU A 510 -29.77 4.23 2.26
N ASN A 511 -30.02 3.03 1.71
CA ASN A 511 -29.69 2.72 0.32
C ASN A 511 -30.94 2.81 -0.57
N PHE A 512 -30.74 3.20 -1.83
CA PHE A 512 -31.74 2.98 -2.88
C PHE A 512 -31.49 1.63 -3.55
N ILE A 513 -32.44 0.70 -3.44
CA ILE A 513 -32.36 -0.64 -4.01
C ILE A 513 -33.58 -0.84 -4.93
N GLY A 514 -33.39 -0.59 -6.22
CA GLY A 514 -34.53 -0.56 -7.13
C GLY A 514 -34.28 -1.01 -8.55
N TYR A 515 -35.35 -1.43 -9.23
CA TYR A 515 -35.30 -1.91 -10.62
C TYR A 515 -34.38 -3.12 -10.85
N ASN A 516 -34.11 -3.91 -9.80
CA ASN A 516 -33.34 -5.16 -9.92
C ASN A 516 -34.28 -6.34 -10.19
N GLN A 517 -33.77 -7.46 -10.74
CA GLN A 517 -34.60 -8.65 -10.86
C GLN A 517 -34.90 -9.27 -9.48
N VAL A 518 -33.95 -9.19 -8.55
CA VAL A 518 -34.14 -9.53 -7.13
C VAL A 518 -33.44 -8.47 -6.30
N ALA A 519 -34.11 -7.91 -5.30
CA ALA A 519 -33.50 -6.93 -4.42
C ALA A 519 -32.48 -7.60 -3.48
N LEU A 520 -32.93 -8.61 -2.73
CA LEU A 520 -32.12 -9.35 -1.76
C LEU A 520 -32.20 -10.86 -2.01
N GLU A 521 -31.05 -11.53 -2.17
CA GLU A 521 -30.94 -12.99 -2.21
C GLU A 521 -30.07 -13.48 -1.05
N LEU A 522 -30.72 -13.98 0.01
CA LEU A 522 -30.08 -14.26 1.30
C LEU A 522 -30.05 -15.76 1.57
N PHE A 523 -28.90 -16.24 2.05
CA PHE A 523 -28.79 -17.58 2.62
C PHE A 523 -29.29 -17.59 4.07
N THR A 524 -29.67 -18.76 4.59
CA THR A 524 -30.07 -18.93 5.99
C THR A 524 -28.98 -18.59 7.01
N THR A 525 -27.75 -18.38 6.56
CA THR A 525 -26.60 -17.95 7.36
C THR A 525 -26.50 -16.43 7.49
N ALA A 526 -27.28 -15.66 6.72
CA ALA A 526 -27.28 -14.21 6.77
C ALA A 526 -28.03 -13.69 8.01
N ASN A 527 -27.40 -12.79 8.75
CA ASN A 527 -27.97 -12.06 9.89
C ASN A 527 -27.67 -10.57 9.71
N ILE A 528 -28.50 -9.92 8.90
CA ILE A 528 -28.31 -8.53 8.45
C ILE A 528 -29.40 -7.65 9.06
N THR A 529 -29.00 -6.43 9.45
CA THR A 529 -29.94 -5.37 9.86
C THR A 529 -30.20 -4.41 8.71
N PHE A 530 -31.46 -4.29 8.30
CA PHE A 530 -31.93 -3.36 7.26
C PHE A 530 -32.77 -2.25 7.89
N THR A 531 -32.40 -0.99 7.67
CA THR A 531 -33.18 0.17 8.16
C THR A 531 -33.05 1.37 7.23
N GLY A 532 -34.13 2.11 7.02
CA GLY A 532 -34.12 3.32 6.22
C GLY A 532 -33.77 3.12 4.74
N ASN A 533 -33.85 1.90 4.20
CA ASN A 533 -33.61 1.68 2.77
C ASN A 533 -34.89 1.93 1.96
N THR A 534 -34.73 2.23 0.68
CA THR A 534 -35.82 2.36 -0.30
C THR A 534 -35.80 1.18 -1.26
N PHE A 535 -36.82 0.32 -1.20
CA PHE A 535 -37.04 -0.78 -2.13
C PHE A 535 -38.12 -0.41 -3.15
N LEU A 536 -37.73 -0.26 -4.43
CA LEU A 536 -38.63 0.27 -5.46
C LEU A 536 -38.46 -0.42 -6.81
N GLY A 537 -39.55 -0.94 -7.38
CA GLY A 537 -39.61 -1.47 -8.73
C GLY A 537 -38.77 -2.73 -8.95
N ASN A 538 -38.43 -3.47 -7.89
CA ASN A 538 -37.77 -4.77 -8.01
C ASN A 538 -38.78 -5.82 -8.44
N LEU A 539 -38.35 -6.80 -9.24
CA LEU A 539 -39.22 -7.91 -9.64
C LEU A 539 -39.51 -8.89 -8.49
N GLU A 540 -38.56 -9.06 -7.58
CA GLU A 540 -38.70 -9.82 -6.33
C GLU A 540 -37.99 -9.04 -5.24
N GLN A 541 -38.64 -8.81 -4.10
CA GLN A 541 -37.99 -8.07 -3.01
C GLN A 541 -36.99 -8.95 -2.28
N VAL A 542 -37.41 -10.14 -1.83
CA VAL A 542 -36.54 -11.04 -1.08
C VAL A 542 -36.70 -12.49 -1.53
N ARG A 543 -35.57 -13.12 -1.81
CA ARG A 543 -35.42 -14.55 -2.07
C ARG A 543 -34.57 -15.20 -0.99
N SER A 544 -35.02 -16.35 -0.51
CA SER A 544 -34.26 -17.18 0.41
C SER A 544 -33.58 -18.34 -0.29
N LEU A 545 -32.37 -18.70 0.14
CA LEU A 545 -31.64 -19.90 -0.26
C LEU A 545 -31.39 -20.79 0.96
N GLY A 546 -31.89 -22.02 0.92
CA GLY A 546 -31.62 -23.05 1.92
C GLY A 546 -32.58 -23.10 3.12
N GLY A 547 -33.66 -22.30 3.15
CA GLY A 547 -34.69 -22.39 4.21
C GLY A 547 -35.30 -21.05 4.60
N ASP A 548 -35.63 -20.89 5.88
CA ASP A 548 -36.23 -19.66 6.44
C ASP A 548 -35.13 -18.66 6.88
N ILE A 549 -35.22 -17.43 6.38
CA ILE A 549 -34.30 -16.31 6.67
C ILE A 549 -34.89 -15.29 7.65
N ALA A 550 -36.17 -15.40 8.00
CA ALA A 550 -36.87 -14.40 8.79
C ALA A 550 -36.38 -14.34 10.24
N LYS A 551 -35.83 -15.45 10.77
CA LYS A 551 -35.41 -15.55 12.18
C LYS A 551 -34.14 -14.76 12.51
N LEU A 552 -33.22 -14.62 11.56
CA LEU A 552 -31.92 -14.00 11.80
C LEU A 552 -31.87 -12.55 11.34
N ASN A 553 -32.55 -12.20 10.24
CA ASN A 553 -32.50 -10.86 9.68
C ASN A 553 -33.43 -9.89 10.41
N ARG A 554 -32.96 -8.66 10.61
CA ARG A 554 -33.74 -7.58 11.24
C ARG A 554 -34.15 -6.56 10.18
N TRP A 555 -35.42 -6.23 10.15
CA TRP A 555 -36.00 -5.32 9.13
C TRP A 555 -36.32 -3.92 9.66
N ALA A 556 -36.00 -3.66 10.92
CA ALA A 556 -36.04 -2.34 11.52
C ALA A 556 -34.95 -2.22 12.59
N LEU A 557 -34.53 -0.99 12.85
CA LEU A 557 -33.63 -0.63 13.94
C LEU A 557 -34.19 0.61 14.63
N ASP A 558 -34.25 0.59 15.96
CA ASP A 558 -34.72 1.72 16.78
C ASP A 558 -36.09 2.28 16.35
N GLY A 559 -37.02 1.37 16.01
CA GLY A 559 -38.37 1.73 15.58
C GLY A 559 -38.47 2.27 14.15
N ARG A 560 -37.39 2.20 13.36
CA ARG A 560 -37.35 2.67 11.97
C ARG A 560 -37.04 1.51 11.01
N GLY A 561 -38.02 1.17 10.16
CA GLY A 561 -37.91 0.16 9.11
C GLY A 561 -37.52 0.74 7.76
N ASN A 562 -38.00 0.13 6.68
CA ASN A 562 -37.65 0.46 5.30
C ASN A 562 -38.88 0.91 4.50
N TYR A 563 -38.65 1.63 3.40
CA TYR A 563 -39.70 1.94 2.43
C TYR A 563 -39.86 0.77 1.46
N TRP A 564 -41.11 0.35 1.25
CA TRP A 564 -41.49 -0.71 0.33
C TRP A 564 -42.57 -0.20 -0.62
N ASP A 565 -42.32 -0.25 -1.92
CA ASP A 565 -43.28 0.17 -2.93
C ASP A 565 -44.62 -0.61 -2.92
N GLY A 566 -44.61 -1.83 -2.39
CA GLY A 566 -45.79 -2.66 -2.18
C GLY A 566 -46.54 -2.42 -0.87
N TYR A 567 -46.07 -1.54 0.01
CA TYR A 567 -46.75 -1.24 1.28
C TYR A 567 -48.09 -0.53 1.01
N GLN A 568 -49.15 -0.97 1.72
CA GLN A 568 -50.52 -0.48 1.56
C GLN A 568 -51.17 -0.13 2.91
N GLY A 569 -50.34 0.07 3.95
CA GLY A 569 -50.84 0.50 5.24
C GLY A 569 -51.11 2.00 5.28
N PHE A 570 -51.35 2.51 6.49
CA PHE A 570 -51.63 3.91 6.75
C PHE A 570 -50.79 4.40 7.93
N ASP A 571 -50.65 5.71 8.03
CA ASP A 571 -50.00 6.41 9.14
C ASP A 571 -51.03 7.40 9.72
N ALA A 572 -51.66 7.00 10.82
CA ALA A 572 -52.70 7.81 11.46
C ALA A 572 -52.11 8.88 12.40
N ASN A 573 -50.88 8.71 12.87
CA ASN A 573 -50.25 9.62 13.83
C ASN A 573 -49.37 10.70 13.15
N GLY A 574 -49.07 10.54 11.86
CA GLY A 574 -48.31 11.47 11.01
C GLY A 574 -46.80 11.48 11.26
N ASP A 575 -46.24 10.42 11.84
CA ASP A 575 -44.80 10.33 12.14
C ASP A 575 -43.94 9.83 10.96
N GLY A 576 -44.57 9.47 9.84
CA GLY A 576 -43.93 8.96 8.63
C GLY A 576 -43.63 7.45 8.66
N ILE A 577 -44.05 6.75 9.70
CA ILE A 577 -43.97 5.29 9.87
C ILE A 577 -45.39 4.72 9.77
N GLY A 578 -45.53 3.60 9.06
CA GLY A 578 -46.81 2.92 8.94
C GLY A 578 -47.23 2.23 10.24
N ASP A 579 -48.51 2.40 10.63
CA ASP A 579 -49.10 1.80 11.83
C ASP A 579 -49.30 0.27 11.70
N LEU A 580 -49.21 -0.27 10.47
CA LEU A 580 -49.30 -1.70 10.19
C LEU A 580 -47.94 -2.26 9.75
N PRO A 581 -47.54 -3.45 10.19
CA PRO A 581 -46.32 -4.09 9.69
C PRO A 581 -46.44 -4.40 8.19
N TYR A 582 -45.32 -4.32 7.48
CA TYR A 582 -45.22 -4.82 6.12
C TYR A 582 -44.81 -6.29 6.12
N GLU A 583 -45.63 -7.15 5.51
CA GLU A 583 -45.33 -8.56 5.33
C GLU A 583 -45.08 -8.87 3.86
N TYR A 584 -43.88 -9.35 3.51
CA TYR A 584 -43.62 -9.83 2.15
C TYR A 584 -44.02 -11.28 2.00
N LYS A 585 -45.06 -11.48 1.17
CA LYS A 585 -45.61 -12.76 0.72
C LYS A 585 -45.60 -12.75 -0.80
N ASP A 586 -44.93 -13.70 -1.45
CA ASP A 586 -44.88 -13.75 -2.92
C ASP A 586 -45.24 -15.13 -3.46
N ALA A 587 -46.53 -15.33 -3.76
CA ALA A 587 -47.04 -16.57 -4.32
C ALA A 587 -46.54 -16.80 -5.75
N PHE A 588 -46.18 -15.73 -6.44
CA PHE A 588 -45.66 -15.78 -7.81
C PHE A 588 -44.17 -16.21 -7.83
N ALA A 589 -43.39 -15.90 -6.79
CA ALA A 589 -42.03 -16.42 -6.65
C ALA A 589 -41.99 -17.95 -6.59
N ASP A 590 -42.91 -18.58 -5.85
CA ASP A 590 -42.94 -20.04 -5.72
C ASP A 590 -43.28 -20.73 -7.06
N LEU A 591 -44.11 -20.09 -7.90
CA LEU A 591 -44.39 -20.54 -9.27
C LEU A 591 -43.19 -20.34 -10.22
N ARG A 592 -42.44 -19.25 -10.08
CA ARG A 592 -41.24 -18.96 -10.90
C ARG A 592 -40.11 -19.96 -10.66
N GLY A 593 -39.91 -20.41 -9.41
CA GLY A 593 -38.89 -21.41 -9.07
C GLY A 593 -39.02 -22.71 -9.87
N ASN A 594 -40.24 -23.04 -10.32
CA ASN A 594 -40.57 -24.26 -11.05
C ASN A 594 -40.53 -24.11 -12.58
N ALA A 595 -40.52 -22.88 -13.13
CA ALA A 595 -40.47 -22.65 -14.58
C ALA A 595 -40.00 -21.22 -14.94
N ALA A 596 -38.82 -21.10 -15.55
CA ALA A 596 -38.25 -19.81 -15.99
C ALA A 596 -39.16 -19.03 -16.96
N ALA A 597 -40.01 -19.72 -17.73
CA ALA A 597 -40.99 -19.09 -18.63
C ALA A 597 -42.04 -18.24 -17.89
N VAL A 598 -42.30 -18.52 -16.60
CA VAL A 598 -43.24 -17.76 -15.77
C VAL A 598 -42.74 -16.33 -15.54
N GLN A 599 -41.42 -16.09 -15.60
CA GLN A 599 -40.85 -14.75 -15.46
C GLN A 599 -41.36 -13.77 -16.54
N ALA A 600 -41.71 -14.26 -17.73
CA ALA A 600 -42.26 -13.42 -18.81
C ALA A 600 -43.64 -12.82 -18.46
N TYR A 601 -44.36 -13.41 -17.49
CA TYR A 601 -45.66 -12.91 -17.02
C TYR A 601 -45.53 -11.91 -15.87
N ALA A 602 -44.31 -11.56 -15.45
CA ALA A 602 -44.08 -10.52 -14.47
C ALA A 602 -44.72 -9.19 -14.88
N PHE A 603 -45.32 -8.50 -13.92
CA PHE A 603 -46.04 -7.22 -14.12
C PHE A 603 -47.18 -7.27 -15.15
N THR A 604 -47.63 -8.46 -15.56
CA THR A 604 -48.83 -8.61 -16.39
C THR A 604 -50.09 -8.72 -15.51
N PRO A 605 -51.30 -8.51 -16.07
CA PRO A 605 -52.54 -8.75 -15.34
C PRO A 605 -52.65 -10.17 -14.75
N ALA A 606 -52.01 -11.17 -15.36
CA ALA A 606 -51.97 -12.53 -14.84
C ALA A 606 -51.19 -12.62 -13.52
N HIS A 607 -50.07 -11.90 -13.39
CA HIS A 607 -49.33 -11.82 -12.12
C HIS A 607 -50.22 -11.19 -11.02
N THR A 608 -50.89 -10.09 -11.31
CA THR A 608 -51.81 -9.45 -10.36
C THR A 608 -52.95 -10.38 -9.94
N ALA A 609 -53.53 -11.13 -10.88
CA ALA A 609 -54.60 -12.09 -10.59
C ALA A 609 -54.13 -13.22 -9.65
N ILE A 610 -52.91 -13.75 -9.85
CA ILE A 610 -52.33 -14.78 -8.97
C ILE A 610 -52.10 -14.23 -7.57
N GLN A 611 -51.52 -13.02 -7.44
CA GLN A 611 -51.31 -12.40 -6.13
C GLN A 611 -52.63 -12.13 -5.40
N LEU A 612 -53.66 -11.69 -6.13
CA LEU A 612 -54.99 -11.47 -5.56
C LEU A 612 -55.64 -12.79 -5.10
N ALA A 613 -55.56 -13.84 -5.92
CA ALA A 613 -56.05 -15.16 -5.56
C ALA A 613 -55.36 -15.70 -4.30
N ALA A 614 -54.03 -15.60 -4.22
CA ALA A 614 -53.27 -16.02 -3.04
C ALA A 614 -53.71 -15.28 -1.77
N ARG A 615 -54.13 -14.00 -1.86
CA ARG A 615 -54.67 -13.26 -0.70
C ARG A 615 -56.01 -13.81 -0.21
N TRP A 616 -56.89 -14.25 -1.11
CA TRP A 616 -58.25 -14.68 -0.76
C TRP A 616 -58.37 -16.17 -0.42
N PHE A 617 -57.45 -17.01 -0.88
CA PHE A 617 -57.46 -18.45 -0.63
C PHE A 617 -56.31 -18.83 0.30
N PRO A 618 -56.57 -19.14 1.59
CA PRO A 618 -55.54 -19.50 2.56
C PRO A 618 -54.63 -20.65 2.13
N ALA A 619 -55.15 -21.62 1.36
CA ALA A 619 -54.37 -22.74 0.83
C ALA A 619 -53.32 -22.33 -0.22
N LEU A 620 -53.41 -21.12 -0.77
CA LEU A 620 -52.48 -20.54 -1.74
C LEU A 620 -51.61 -19.44 -1.12
N GLN A 621 -51.75 -19.16 0.18
CA GLN A 621 -50.92 -18.16 0.85
C GLN A 621 -49.49 -18.68 0.99
N PRO A 622 -48.49 -17.97 0.44
CA PRO A 622 -47.09 -18.34 0.58
C PRO A 622 -46.65 -18.04 2.02
N GLU A 623 -45.57 -18.69 2.44
CA GLU A 623 -44.94 -18.39 3.72
C GLU A 623 -44.43 -16.95 3.75
N THR A 624 -44.58 -16.30 4.90
CA THR A 624 -44.04 -14.94 5.12
C THR A 624 -42.52 -14.99 5.11
N ARG A 625 -41.88 -14.32 4.15
CA ARG A 625 -40.41 -14.31 4.02
C ARG A 625 -39.74 -13.21 4.82
N LEU A 626 -40.45 -12.11 5.07
CA LEU A 626 -40.00 -11.02 5.94
C LEU A 626 -41.18 -10.29 6.56
N VAL A 627 -40.93 -9.69 7.73
CA VAL A 627 -41.84 -8.76 8.40
C VAL A 627 -41.05 -7.53 8.81
N ASP A 628 -41.42 -6.38 8.26
CA ASP A 628 -40.92 -5.07 8.69
C ASP A 628 -41.95 -4.44 9.64
N PRO A 629 -41.63 -4.28 10.94
CA PRO A 629 -42.58 -3.78 11.93
C PRO A 629 -42.81 -2.27 11.87
N ALA A 630 -41.96 -1.52 11.16
CA ALA A 630 -42.00 -0.06 11.13
C ALA A 630 -41.73 0.48 9.71
N PRO A 631 -42.54 0.08 8.71
CA PRO A 631 -42.29 0.47 7.31
C PRO A 631 -42.41 1.98 7.14
N LEU A 632 -41.57 2.56 6.28
CA LEU A 632 -41.61 3.99 5.99
C LEU A 632 -42.72 4.31 4.98
N MET A 633 -43.43 5.41 5.21
CA MET A 633 -44.48 5.90 4.32
C MET A 633 -43.92 6.53 3.03
N GLU A 634 -42.71 7.10 3.10
CA GLU A 634 -42.05 7.75 1.98
C GLU A 634 -40.64 7.19 1.74
N PRO A 635 -40.14 7.23 0.49
CA PRO A 635 -38.77 6.87 0.18
C PRO A 635 -37.76 7.73 0.94
N SER A 636 -36.84 7.08 1.65
CA SER A 636 -35.71 7.74 2.31
C SER A 636 -34.65 8.24 1.34
N VAL A 637 -34.45 7.54 0.22
CA VAL A 637 -33.46 7.85 -0.81
C VAL A 637 -34.11 7.63 -2.18
N THR A 638 -33.95 8.59 -3.09
CA THR A 638 -34.45 8.46 -4.46
C THR A 638 -33.29 8.38 -5.46
N LEU A 639 -33.54 7.74 -6.60
CA LEU A 639 -32.59 7.67 -7.70
C LEU A 639 -32.13 9.08 -8.17
N ALA A 640 -33.04 10.06 -8.21
CA ALA A 640 -32.76 11.42 -8.65
C ALA A 640 -31.92 12.24 -7.66
N THR A 641 -32.11 12.02 -6.35
CA THR A 641 -31.29 12.67 -5.31
C THR A 641 -29.85 12.19 -5.35
N ALA A 642 -29.65 10.96 -5.82
CA ALA A 642 -28.37 10.28 -5.75
C ALA A 642 -27.49 10.46 -7.02
N SER A 643 -28.06 10.81 -8.18
CA SER A 643 -27.28 11.19 -9.39
C SER A 643 -26.71 12.62 -9.36
N ARG A 644 -27.06 13.45 -8.37
CA ARG A 644 -26.67 14.89 -8.31
C ARG A 644 -25.27 15.16 -7.74
N THR A 645 -24.53 14.16 -7.28
CA THR A 645 -23.19 14.32 -6.67
C THR A 645 -22.02 14.35 -7.67
N HIS A 646 -22.27 14.19 -8.98
CA HIS A 646 -21.20 13.87 -9.96
C HIS A 646 -21.05 14.81 -11.18
N LEU A 647 -21.40 16.09 -11.07
CA LEU A 647 -20.81 17.06 -11.99
C LEU A 647 -19.49 17.55 -11.38
N PRO A 648 -18.31 17.22 -11.97
CA PRO A 648 -17.13 18.03 -11.68
C PRO A 648 -17.52 19.47 -11.98
N SER A 649 -17.15 20.38 -11.08
CA SER A 649 -17.41 21.81 -11.17
C SER A 649 -16.65 22.45 -12.34
N ILE A 650 -17.00 22.08 -13.57
CA ILE A 650 -16.61 22.78 -14.80
C ILE A 650 -17.71 23.80 -15.19
N GLY A 651 -18.86 23.77 -14.50
CA GLY A 651 -20.05 24.56 -14.85
C GLY A 651 -20.24 25.91 -14.16
N ALA A 652 -19.27 26.47 -13.42
CA ALA A 652 -19.42 27.80 -12.81
C ALA A 652 -18.77 28.95 -13.62
N ALA A 653 -17.86 28.64 -14.55
CA ALA A 653 -17.24 29.65 -15.42
C ALA A 653 -18.02 29.88 -16.74
N ALA A 654 -18.84 28.92 -17.18
CA ALA A 654 -19.62 29.03 -18.41
C ALA A 654 -20.96 29.79 -18.24
N ALA A 655 -21.45 29.94 -17.01
CA ALA A 655 -22.70 30.66 -16.71
C ALA A 655 -22.54 32.19 -16.67
N VAL A 656 -21.31 32.71 -16.69
CA VAL A 656 -21.02 34.17 -16.78
C VAL A 656 -20.71 34.61 -18.22
N ALA A 657 -20.48 33.67 -19.15
CA ALA A 657 -20.19 34.00 -20.55
C ALA A 657 -21.43 34.02 -21.47
N LEU A 658 -22.60 33.57 -20.99
CA LEU A 658 -23.84 33.48 -21.78
C LEU A 658 -24.88 34.57 -21.46
N THR A 659 -24.55 35.54 -20.60
CA THR A 659 -25.37 36.75 -20.37
C THR A 659 -24.83 37.99 -21.10
N GLY A 660 -23.74 37.86 -21.87
CA GLY A 660 -23.06 38.97 -22.55
C GLY A 660 -23.24 39.08 -24.07
N ALA A 661 -24.08 38.26 -24.71
CA ALA A 661 -24.21 38.29 -26.17
C ALA A 661 -25.61 37.89 -26.68
N LEU A 662 -26.55 38.82 -26.59
CA LEU A 662 -27.75 38.89 -27.45
C LEU A 662 -28.24 40.36 -27.47
N PRO A 663 -28.65 40.94 -28.61
CA PRO A 663 -28.00 41.01 -29.92
C PRO A 663 -27.91 42.47 -30.45
N VAL A 664 -26.77 42.82 -31.09
CA VAL A 664 -26.59 44.03 -31.93
C VAL A 664 -27.27 43.89 -33.31
N VAL A 665 -28.44 43.25 -33.38
CA VAL A 665 -29.16 42.98 -34.65
C VAL A 665 -30.45 43.80 -34.77
N LEU A 666 -30.54 44.95 -34.09
CA LEU A 666 -31.68 45.86 -34.23
C LEU A 666 -31.28 47.33 -34.33
N ALA A 667 -30.47 47.72 -35.32
CA ALA A 667 -30.39 49.12 -35.79
C ALA A 667 -29.59 49.26 -37.09
N ARG A 668 -30.06 48.70 -38.22
CA ARG A 668 -29.57 49.13 -39.54
C ARG A 668 -30.47 48.75 -40.71
N ARG A 669 -31.74 49.12 -40.65
CA ARG A 669 -32.52 49.45 -41.86
C ARG A 669 -33.42 50.61 -41.53
N LEU A 670 -33.12 51.75 -42.15
CA LEU A 670 -34.02 52.83 -42.59
C LEU A 670 -33.21 54.13 -42.68
N ARG A 671 -32.66 54.40 -43.87
CA ARG A 671 -32.65 55.77 -44.41
C ARG A 671 -33.10 55.73 -45.87
N PRO A 672 -33.84 56.77 -46.31
CA PRO A 672 -34.70 56.70 -47.48
C PRO A 672 -33.96 57.13 -48.75
N ALA A 673 -34.41 56.60 -49.88
CA ALA A 673 -34.09 57.16 -51.18
C ALA A 673 -34.69 58.56 -51.32
N ARG A 674 -33.86 59.55 -51.62
CA ARG A 674 -34.30 60.84 -52.16
C ARG A 674 -34.85 60.62 -53.57
N ARG A 675 -36.08 61.08 -53.80
CA ARG A 675 -36.56 61.60 -55.08
C ARG A 675 -37.37 62.85 -54.79
N TRP A 676 -36.88 63.96 -55.36
CA TRP A 676 -37.39 65.34 -55.42
C TRP A 676 -37.41 66.12 -54.11
#